data_AF-A0AAD3DBT8-F1
#
_entry.id   AF-A0AAD3DBT8-F1
#
_cell.length_a   1.000
_cell.length_b   1.000
_cell.length_c   1.000
_cell.angle_alpha   90.00
_cell.angle_beta   90.00
_cell.angle_gamma   90.00
#
_symmetry.space_group_name_H-M   'P 1'
#
loop_
_entity.id
_entity.type
_entity.pdbx_description
1 polymer ?
#
loop_
_entity_poly.entity_id
_entity_poly.type
_entity_poly.pdbx_seq_one_letter_code
_entity_poly.pdbx_strand_id
1 'polypeptide(L)'
;MYCCFRRKNDTTSGLKHSGCETITEEGQSGLLQFQETFKELLDGYYNEEGEFIDMSQPRPASYNTTDEKGVQEENFRLGKDRERQYDDSSQVSSFQHSYVSLQTELRGITLTQLEAVRANIERRCLDEMWTREVRTKSKRPSNQYRYISPEEVNLYDIAKYIIKPFTQYTRKSFVETLPSTAGDQPPRWFVSHYWGESFQNTLKCLHTHNFDFRFNFEKNQSSDNHEEQGGGMSLDSPIWICAFANNQYDLENEITDDPSETGFAKAMSIADFRTISILDERGTVFTRLWCGYEINMALILPLNLSKSSKWAVYTALEHETFDGEQKVAVGIVQSGAPNEVAMETELREEHFPTDRIFDGLNVSIEDAKASRDEDKRHILNAIVGRKGQDLNKDPLIEHERYNELNRAVRGAFASTIPAIIGAYKADSVEKWNETLLAMKFGPAKVMRLNFNDYGVFGQDNANMNEYDAAEMIRHLPVGLNHIVIEHCPYGLEFYNAFFDWVETATELKDLRIYFSCVGTEKGGYEMGKRLANILKKESCQINSLRLHCSDLLGSRNADEWVEALSKNKSLRDTFDVYGMYNVRDQVNDETYNEETMDYKAPSTFGRIFYEDGTFPDATLTKEQEMKIRSLIKAKDCVFYNMSESVNYKK
;
A
#
# COMPACT_ATOMS: atom_id res chain seq x y z
N MET A 1 30.81 -9.89 -21.81
CA MET A 1 32.19 -9.92 -22.32
C MET A 1 32.98 -10.82 -21.37
N TYR A 2 33.05 -12.12 -21.65
CA TYR A 2 33.67 -13.13 -20.77
C TYR A 2 34.89 -13.70 -21.46
N CYS A 3 36.08 -13.52 -20.86
CA CYS A 3 37.31 -14.17 -21.31
C CYS A 3 37.82 -15.09 -20.19
N CYS A 4 38.05 -16.34 -20.59
CA CYS A 4 38.46 -17.47 -19.77
C CYS A 4 39.78 -17.26 -19.01
N PHE A 5 39.83 -17.71 -17.75
CA PHE A 5 41.09 -18.09 -17.12
C PHE A 5 41.04 -19.54 -16.62
N ARG A 6 41.89 -20.38 -17.22
CA ARG A 6 42.19 -21.77 -16.83
C ARG A 6 42.99 -21.78 -15.53
N ARG A 7 42.54 -22.55 -14.54
CA ARG A 7 43.36 -22.97 -13.38
C ARG A 7 44.29 -24.12 -13.80
N LYS A 8 45.57 -24.03 -13.45
CA LYS A 8 46.47 -25.18 -13.30
C LYS A 8 46.83 -25.30 -11.82
N ASN A 9 46.60 -26.49 -11.27
CA ASN A 9 47.08 -26.91 -9.96
C ASN A 9 48.58 -27.17 -10.05
N ASP A 10 49.33 -26.77 -9.02
CA ASP A 10 50.49 -27.53 -8.57
C ASP A 10 50.66 -27.37 -7.05
N THR A 11 50.83 -28.52 -6.40
CA THR A 11 51.08 -28.71 -4.98
C THR A 11 52.56 -28.55 -4.65
N THR A 12 52.91 -27.95 -3.49
CA THR A 12 53.92 -28.51 -2.56
C THR A 12 53.99 -27.71 -1.24
N SER A 13 54.23 -28.47 -0.18
CA SER A 13 54.34 -28.13 1.24
C SER A 13 55.55 -27.28 1.65
N GLY A 14 55.39 -26.47 2.70
CA GLY A 14 56.51 -25.93 3.47
C GLY A 14 56.08 -25.08 4.67
N LEU A 15 56.03 -25.68 5.87
CA LEU A 15 55.93 -25.01 7.16
C LEU A 15 57.18 -24.15 7.43
N LYS A 16 57.02 -22.85 7.70
CA LYS A 16 57.98 -22.04 8.49
C LYS A 16 57.26 -20.99 9.34
N HIS A 17 57.78 -20.86 10.56
CA HIS A 17 57.36 -20.00 11.66
C HIS A 17 57.52 -18.48 11.39
N SER A 18 56.62 -17.73 12.04
CA SER A 18 56.79 -16.41 12.67
C SER A 18 57.56 -15.33 11.89
N GLY A 19 56.82 -14.39 11.31
CA GLY A 19 57.29 -13.08 10.92
C GLY A 19 56.16 -12.07 11.13
N CYS A 20 56.41 -11.04 11.94
CA CYS A 20 55.60 -9.83 11.96
C CYS A 20 55.77 -9.18 10.58
N GLU A 21 54.80 -9.39 9.68
CA GLU A 21 54.82 -8.78 8.35
C GLU A 21 54.41 -7.31 8.49
N THR A 22 55.41 -6.44 8.34
CA THR A 22 55.21 -5.02 8.06
C THR A 22 54.35 -4.88 6.81
N ILE A 23 53.18 -4.25 6.96
CA ILE A 23 52.28 -3.88 5.87
C ILE A 23 53.11 -3.07 4.85
N THR A 24 53.06 -3.45 3.57
CA THR A 24 53.72 -2.68 2.51
C THR A 24 53.05 -1.31 2.36
N GLU A 25 53.80 -0.27 1.96
CA GLU A 25 53.25 1.08 1.75
C GLU A 25 52.08 1.08 0.74
N GLU A 26 52.12 0.18 -0.25
CA GLU A 26 51.02 -0.04 -1.21
C GLU A 26 49.75 -0.59 -0.54
N GLY A 27 49.89 -1.51 0.43
CA GLY A 27 48.78 -2.07 1.19
C GLY A 27 48.13 -1.05 2.15
N GLN A 28 48.92 -0.14 2.73
CA GLN A 28 48.40 0.98 3.53
C GLN A 28 47.70 2.03 2.65
N SER A 29 48.26 2.33 1.46
CA SER A 29 47.68 3.31 0.53
C SER A 29 46.33 2.85 -0.02
N GLY A 30 46.18 1.56 -0.39
CA GLY A 30 44.90 1.02 -0.86
C GLY A 30 43.82 0.97 0.22
N LEU A 31 44.21 0.76 1.48
CA LEU A 31 43.31 0.76 2.62
C LEU A 31 42.76 2.16 2.92
N LEU A 32 43.64 3.15 3.02
CA LEU A 32 43.26 4.57 3.20
C LEU A 32 42.32 5.01 2.06
N GLN A 33 42.61 4.56 0.83
CA GLN A 33 41.73 4.82 -0.31
C GLN A 33 40.36 4.17 -0.14
N PHE A 34 40.27 2.90 0.29
CA PHE A 34 38.98 2.24 0.55
C PHE A 34 38.17 2.97 1.62
N GLN A 35 38.80 3.34 2.74
CA GLN A 35 38.14 4.08 3.81
C GLN A 35 37.63 5.43 3.33
N GLU A 36 38.44 6.23 2.63
CA GLU A 36 38.01 7.52 2.08
C GLU A 36 36.91 7.35 1.01
N THR A 37 36.97 6.28 0.22
CA THR A 37 35.97 5.99 -0.81
C THR A 37 34.60 5.67 -0.20
N PHE A 38 34.56 5.02 0.97
CA PHE A 38 33.31 4.54 1.60
C PHE A 38 33.06 5.11 2.99
N LYS A 39 33.65 6.27 3.35
CA LYS A 39 33.54 6.86 4.70
C LYS A 39 32.11 7.07 5.16
N GLU A 40 31.17 7.37 4.27
CA GLU A 40 29.75 7.52 4.64
C GLU A 40 29.14 6.21 5.13
N LEU A 41 29.60 5.07 4.59
CA LEU A 41 29.15 3.73 4.95
C LEU A 41 29.90 3.15 6.16
N LEU A 42 31.14 3.61 6.39
CA LEU A 42 32.06 3.08 7.39
C LEU A 42 32.08 3.90 8.69
N ASP A 43 32.02 5.22 8.57
CA ASP A 43 32.14 6.15 9.69
C ASP A 43 30.79 6.82 9.96
N GLY A 44 30.19 7.43 8.93
CA GLY A 44 28.93 8.14 9.06
C GLY A 44 28.75 9.30 8.08
N TYR A 45 27.58 9.92 8.11
CA TYR A 45 27.20 11.02 7.23
C TYR A 45 26.45 12.10 8.02
N TYR A 46 26.28 13.29 7.43
CA TYR A 46 25.43 14.33 8.00
C TYR A 46 24.04 14.28 7.36
N ASN A 47 22.98 14.26 8.18
CA ASN A 47 21.60 14.36 7.67
C ASN A 47 21.27 15.80 7.24
N GLU A 48 20.04 16.02 6.76
CA GLU A 48 19.58 17.32 6.26
C GLU A 48 19.53 18.39 7.36
N GLU A 49 19.35 17.97 8.61
CA GLU A 49 19.42 18.81 9.81
C GLU A 49 20.85 19.15 10.25
N GLY A 50 21.87 18.57 9.60
CA GLY A 50 23.28 18.78 9.93
C GLY A 50 23.76 17.97 11.14
N GLU A 51 22.98 16.97 11.58
CA GLU A 51 23.36 16.02 12.62
C GLU A 51 24.22 14.90 12.03
N PHE A 52 25.27 14.52 12.75
CA PHE A 52 26.13 13.41 12.35
C PHE A 52 25.51 12.07 12.74
N ILE A 53 25.27 11.21 11.76
CA ILE A 53 24.75 9.86 11.91
C ILE A 53 25.91 8.88 11.86
N ASP A 54 26.24 8.28 13.02
CA ASP A 54 27.29 7.27 13.14
C ASP A 54 26.88 5.95 12.50
N MET A 55 27.69 5.51 11.53
CA MET A 55 27.56 4.25 10.80
C MET A 55 28.63 3.22 11.18
N SER A 56 29.59 3.60 12.03
CA SER A 56 30.72 2.77 12.45
C SER A 56 30.35 1.69 13.46
N GLN A 57 29.28 1.92 14.21
CA GLN A 57 28.83 1.02 15.27
C GLN A 57 27.61 0.21 14.84
N PRO A 58 27.55 -1.10 15.21
CA PRO A 58 26.39 -1.92 14.96
C PRO A 58 25.13 -1.33 15.61
N ARG A 59 24.06 -1.21 14.82
CA ARG A 59 22.77 -0.65 15.21
C ARG A 59 21.68 -1.73 15.11
N PRO A 60 20.94 -2.00 16.19
CA PRO A 60 19.81 -2.93 16.12
C PRO A 60 18.69 -2.37 15.23
N ALA A 61 18.14 -3.24 14.39
CA ALA A 61 16.89 -2.98 13.70
C ALA A 61 15.76 -2.76 14.72
N SER A 62 14.85 -1.81 14.45
CA SER A 62 13.74 -1.54 15.37
C SER A 62 12.53 -0.88 14.70
N TYR A 63 11.42 -0.86 15.43
CA TYR A 63 10.24 -0.08 15.12
C TYR A 63 9.63 0.48 16.41
N ASN A 64 8.64 1.36 16.31
CA ASN A 64 8.13 2.10 17.47
C ASN A 64 6.64 1.82 17.73
N THR A 65 6.22 1.96 18.99
CA THR A 65 4.85 2.40 19.31
C THR A 65 4.82 3.91 19.41
N THR A 66 3.65 4.49 19.18
CA THR A 66 3.43 5.93 19.22
C THR A 66 2.15 6.26 19.97
N ASP A 67 2.06 7.45 20.55
CA ASP A 67 0.80 8.03 21.03
C ASP A 67 -0.05 8.59 19.87
N GLU A 68 -1.26 9.07 20.15
CA GLU A 68 -2.19 9.68 19.17
C GLU A 68 -1.58 10.88 18.42
N LYS A 69 -0.51 11.48 18.93
CA LYS A 69 0.20 12.61 18.32
C LYS A 69 1.40 12.17 17.48
N GLY A 70 1.66 10.85 17.40
CA GLY A 70 2.80 10.28 16.69
C GLY A 70 4.12 10.39 17.46
N VAL A 71 4.07 10.73 18.75
CA VAL A 71 5.24 10.76 19.62
C VAL A 71 5.60 9.33 19.99
N GLN A 72 6.87 8.96 19.81
CA GLN A 72 7.36 7.63 20.17
C GLN A 72 7.19 7.36 21.66
N GLU A 73 6.59 6.21 21.99
CA GLU A 73 6.42 5.75 23.38
C GLU A 73 7.44 4.65 23.72
N GLU A 74 7.47 3.58 22.93
CA GLU A 74 8.40 2.46 23.11
C GLU A 74 9.11 2.11 21.81
N ASN A 75 10.33 1.57 21.93
CA ASN A 75 11.12 1.05 20.82
C ASN A 75 11.21 -0.48 20.91
N PHE A 76 10.79 -1.14 19.83
CA PHE A 76 10.79 -2.59 19.70
C PHE A 76 11.95 -3.03 18.83
N ARG A 77 12.87 -3.74 19.45
CA ARG A 77 13.99 -4.34 18.74
C ARG A 77 13.55 -5.51 17.87
N LEU A 78 14.07 -5.56 16.66
CA LEU A 78 13.89 -6.63 15.69
C LEU A 78 15.16 -7.48 15.55
N GLY A 79 14.96 -8.78 15.38
CA GLY A 79 16.07 -9.72 15.16
C GLY A 79 17.01 -9.90 16.37
N LYS A 80 17.97 -10.80 16.20
CA LYS A 80 19.00 -11.09 17.20
C LYS A 80 20.34 -10.55 16.73
N ASP A 81 21.17 -10.07 17.65
CA ASP A 81 22.55 -9.74 17.32
C ASP A 81 23.30 -10.97 16.84
N ARG A 82 24.28 -10.73 15.98
CA ARG A 82 25.16 -11.74 15.44
C ARG A 82 26.60 -11.30 15.62
N GLU A 83 27.45 -12.26 15.91
CA GLU A 83 28.88 -12.00 15.97
C GLU A 83 29.41 -11.65 14.59
N ARG A 84 30.23 -10.60 14.55
CA ARG A 84 30.91 -10.13 13.36
C ARG A 84 32.10 -11.05 13.08
N GLN A 85 32.15 -11.55 11.86
CA GLN A 85 33.20 -12.40 11.33
C GLN A 85 34.20 -11.54 10.55
N TYR A 86 35.43 -12.03 10.46
CA TYR A 86 36.53 -11.35 9.79
C TYR A 86 37.03 -12.26 8.66
N ASP A 87 37.28 -11.70 7.49
CA ASP A 87 37.85 -12.45 6.38
C ASP A 87 39.38 -12.54 6.53
N ASP A 88 39.88 -13.73 6.86
CA ASP A 88 41.31 -14.05 6.99
C ASP A 88 42.04 -14.19 5.65
N SER A 89 41.33 -14.12 4.51
CA SER A 89 41.94 -14.29 3.19
C SER A 89 42.74 -13.07 2.69
N SER A 90 42.69 -11.94 3.41
CA SER A 90 43.54 -10.78 3.17
C SER A 90 44.92 -10.95 3.81
N GLN A 91 45.79 -11.78 3.23
CA GLN A 91 47.20 -11.89 3.65
C GLN A 91 48.05 -10.62 3.36
N VAL A 92 47.45 -9.43 3.25
CA VAL A 92 48.17 -8.21 2.82
C VAL A 92 47.84 -6.94 3.61
N SER A 93 46.92 -6.93 4.59
CA SER A 93 46.76 -5.71 5.40
C SER A 93 46.25 -5.97 6.81
N SER A 94 46.67 -5.11 7.75
CA SER A 94 46.27 -5.09 9.15
C SER A 94 44.82 -4.61 9.38
N PHE A 95 43.98 -4.63 8.35
CA PHE A 95 42.57 -4.26 8.43
C PHE A 95 41.74 -5.45 7.96
N GLN A 96 41.11 -6.12 8.92
CA GLN A 96 40.23 -7.25 8.64
C GLN A 96 38.89 -6.73 8.17
N HIS A 97 38.58 -6.96 6.89
CA HIS A 97 37.24 -6.73 6.37
C HIS A 97 36.28 -7.66 7.11
N SER A 98 35.21 -7.08 7.63
CA SER A 98 34.30 -7.79 8.52
C SER A 98 32.90 -7.83 7.94
N TYR A 99 32.15 -8.84 8.34
CA TYR A 99 30.76 -9.01 7.95
C TYR A 99 29.99 -9.75 9.02
N VAL A 100 28.68 -9.65 8.96
CA VAL A 100 27.76 -10.47 9.74
C VAL A 100 27.16 -11.52 8.80
N SER A 101 27.25 -12.80 9.13
CA SER A 101 26.65 -13.86 8.28
C SER A 101 25.15 -13.97 8.55
N LEU A 102 24.33 -13.71 7.53
CA LEU A 102 22.87 -13.69 7.63
C LEU A 102 22.21 -14.59 6.58
N GLN A 103 21.07 -15.18 6.92
CA GLN A 103 20.18 -15.79 5.93
C GLN A 103 19.60 -14.69 5.03
N THR A 104 19.43 -14.95 3.72
CA THR A 104 19.06 -13.94 2.73
C THR A 104 17.76 -13.21 3.07
N GLU A 105 16.78 -13.92 3.62
CA GLU A 105 15.49 -13.37 4.06
C GLU A 105 15.57 -12.43 5.26
N LEU A 106 16.68 -12.43 6.00
CA LEU A 106 16.93 -11.57 7.18
C LEU A 106 17.90 -10.41 6.87
N ARG A 107 18.16 -10.13 5.58
CA ARG A 107 19.03 -9.06 5.12
C ARG A 107 18.25 -7.81 4.69
N GLY A 108 17.24 -7.41 5.47
CA GLY A 108 16.59 -6.12 5.26
C GLY A 108 17.60 -4.99 5.44
N ILE A 109 17.50 -3.91 4.68
CA ILE A 109 18.28 -2.66 4.83
C ILE A 109 17.41 -1.59 5.49
N THR A 110 17.98 -0.65 6.24
CA THR A 110 17.21 0.44 6.88
C THR A 110 17.30 1.75 6.09
N LEU A 111 16.39 2.71 6.34
CA LEU A 111 16.48 4.04 5.73
C LEU A 111 17.77 4.76 6.14
N THR A 112 18.19 4.63 7.41
CA THR A 112 19.48 5.13 7.89
C THR A 112 20.65 4.59 7.04
N GLN A 113 20.64 3.29 6.72
CA GLN A 113 21.67 2.66 5.87
C GLN A 113 21.60 3.12 4.40
N LEU A 114 20.39 3.34 3.88
CA LEU A 114 20.19 3.84 2.51
C LEU A 114 20.60 5.31 2.36
N GLU A 115 20.42 6.12 3.40
CA GLU A 115 20.86 7.52 3.42
C GLU A 115 22.40 7.64 3.42
N ALA A 116 23.10 6.71 4.07
CA ALA A 116 24.55 6.61 3.93
C ALA A 116 24.98 6.29 2.47
N VAL A 117 24.18 5.50 1.74
CA VAL A 117 24.38 5.27 0.29
C VAL A 117 24.13 6.55 -0.49
N ARG A 118 23.06 7.32 -0.17
CA ARG A 118 22.78 8.62 -0.79
C ARG A 118 23.93 9.60 -0.62
N ALA A 119 24.41 9.78 0.61
CA ALA A 119 25.54 10.67 0.92
C ALA A 119 26.82 10.26 0.17
N ASN A 120 27.08 8.94 0.04
CA ASN A 120 28.22 8.45 -0.74
C ASN A 120 28.07 8.78 -2.25
N ILE A 121 26.85 8.67 -2.80
CA ILE A 121 26.55 9.04 -4.19
C ILE A 121 26.77 10.54 -4.41
N GLU A 122 26.18 11.38 -3.58
CA GLU A 122 26.23 12.85 -3.71
C GLU A 122 27.65 13.37 -3.73
N ARG A 123 28.52 12.83 -2.86
CA ARG A 123 29.93 13.21 -2.83
C ARG A 123 30.69 12.69 -4.05
N ARG A 124 30.51 11.43 -4.43
CA ARG A 124 31.44 10.75 -5.34
C ARG A 124 31.06 10.82 -6.81
N CYS A 125 29.77 10.85 -7.13
CA CYS A 125 29.29 10.62 -8.49
C CYS A 125 29.90 11.61 -9.50
N LEU A 126 29.91 12.91 -9.17
CA LEU A 126 30.49 13.95 -10.01
C LEU A 126 32.03 13.96 -9.94
N ASP A 127 32.60 13.87 -8.74
CA ASP A 127 34.04 13.93 -8.50
C ASP A 127 34.80 12.78 -9.18
N GLU A 128 34.23 11.57 -9.15
CA GLU A 128 34.78 10.38 -9.80
C GLU A 128 34.30 10.21 -11.25
N MET A 129 33.45 11.13 -11.72
CA MET A 129 32.89 11.14 -13.08
C MET A 129 32.24 9.80 -13.47
N TRP A 130 31.27 9.34 -12.68
CA TRP A 130 30.58 8.08 -12.93
C TRP A 130 29.90 8.08 -14.31
N THR A 131 29.86 6.91 -14.94
CA THR A 131 29.38 6.74 -16.31
C THR A 131 28.43 5.56 -16.49
N ARG A 132 27.47 5.76 -17.39
CA ARG A 132 26.50 4.75 -17.83
C ARG A 132 26.61 4.53 -19.34
N GLU A 133 26.46 3.28 -19.76
CA GLU A 133 26.41 2.95 -21.19
C GLU A 133 25.16 3.57 -21.84
N VAL A 134 25.34 4.22 -22.98
CA VAL A 134 24.26 4.80 -23.78
C VAL A 134 23.48 3.67 -24.43
N ARG A 135 22.22 3.49 -24.05
CA ARG A 135 21.35 2.49 -24.69
C ARG A 135 21.05 2.93 -26.13
N THR A 136 21.31 2.04 -27.08
CA THR A 136 20.87 2.19 -28.48
C THR A 136 19.70 1.26 -28.75
N LYS A 137 18.97 1.46 -29.85
CA LYS A 137 17.92 0.51 -30.29
C LYS A 137 18.49 -0.89 -30.64
N SER A 138 19.81 -1.01 -30.75
CA SER A 138 20.50 -2.28 -31.00
C SER A 138 20.58 -3.12 -29.72
N LYS A 139 20.43 -4.44 -29.85
CA LYS A 139 20.73 -5.39 -28.75
C LYS A 139 22.23 -5.52 -28.46
N ARG A 140 23.09 -4.93 -29.30
CA ARG A 140 24.55 -4.92 -29.08
C ARG A 140 24.94 -3.77 -28.16
N PRO A 141 25.96 -3.95 -27.30
CA PRO A 141 26.56 -2.86 -26.55
C PRO A 141 26.89 -1.71 -27.49
N SER A 142 26.52 -0.50 -27.10
CA SER A 142 26.88 0.69 -27.88
C SER A 142 28.37 0.99 -27.75
N ASN A 143 29.01 0.50 -26.67
CA ASN A 143 30.35 0.89 -26.22
C ASN A 143 30.52 2.41 -26.07
N GLN A 144 29.42 3.16 -26.03
CA GLN A 144 29.38 4.59 -25.78
C GLN A 144 28.93 4.81 -24.36
N TYR A 145 29.63 5.68 -23.63
CA TYR A 145 29.34 5.99 -22.24
C TYR A 145 29.06 7.47 -22.09
N ARG A 146 28.13 7.81 -21.20
CA ARG A 146 27.85 9.19 -20.79
C ARG A 146 28.08 9.34 -19.29
N TYR A 147 28.47 10.53 -18.88
CA TYR A 147 28.47 10.91 -17.47
C TYR A 147 27.03 10.94 -16.94
N ILE A 148 26.88 10.62 -15.66
CA ILE A 148 25.60 10.65 -14.94
C ILE A 148 25.71 11.59 -13.75
N SER A 149 24.62 12.28 -13.42
CA SER A 149 24.54 13.08 -12.19
C SER A 149 24.04 12.22 -11.00
N PRO A 150 24.20 12.69 -9.74
CA PRO A 150 23.67 12.01 -8.55
C PRO A 150 22.18 11.66 -8.66
N GLU A 151 21.37 12.55 -9.24
CA GLU A 151 19.92 12.42 -9.39
C GLU A 151 19.54 11.31 -10.38
N GLU A 152 20.43 11.03 -11.35
CA GLU A 152 20.22 9.99 -12.34
C GLU A 152 20.61 8.60 -11.85
N VAL A 153 21.39 8.49 -10.77
CA VAL A 153 21.93 7.22 -10.25
C VAL A 153 20.79 6.25 -9.93
N ASN A 154 20.88 5.02 -10.45
CA ASN A 154 19.91 3.96 -10.20
C ASN A 154 20.62 2.71 -9.63
N LEU A 155 19.86 1.65 -9.33
CA LEU A 155 20.43 0.48 -8.65
C LEU A 155 21.44 -0.31 -9.50
N TYR A 156 21.41 -0.19 -10.84
CA TYR A 156 22.48 -0.75 -11.67
C TYR A 156 23.81 -0.02 -11.45
N ASP A 157 23.79 1.30 -11.28
CA ASP A 157 24.99 2.08 -11.02
C ASP A 157 25.46 1.88 -9.57
N ILE A 158 24.54 1.85 -8.60
CA ILE A 158 24.86 1.53 -7.19
C ILE A 158 25.52 0.16 -7.09
N ALA A 159 25.00 -0.85 -7.80
CA ALA A 159 25.60 -2.18 -7.84
C ALA A 159 27.04 -2.13 -8.40
N LYS A 160 27.29 -1.29 -9.41
CA LYS A 160 28.59 -1.15 -10.09
C LYS A 160 29.61 -0.34 -9.27
N TYR A 161 29.20 0.81 -8.73
CA TYR A 161 30.09 1.82 -8.15
C TYR A 161 30.18 1.76 -6.62
N ILE A 162 29.21 1.14 -5.96
CA ILE A 162 29.15 1.05 -4.50
C ILE A 162 29.16 -0.40 -4.05
N ILE A 163 28.10 -1.17 -4.33
CA ILE A 163 27.91 -2.49 -3.70
C ILE A 163 29.05 -3.44 -4.04
N LYS A 164 29.35 -3.65 -5.32
CA LYS A 164 30.42 -4.58 -5.70
C LYS A 164 31.79 -4.12 -5.18
N PRO A 165 32.24 -2.87 -5.39
CA PRO A 165 33.48 -2.39 -4.80
C PRO A 165 33.56 -2.51 -3.27
N PHE A 166 32.49 -2.14 -2.56
CA PHE A 166 32.44 -2.19 -1.09
C PHE A 166 32.50 -3.63 -0.55
N THR A 167 31.83 -4.57 -1.24
CA THR A 167 31.75 -5.98 -0.84
C THR A 167 32.82 -6.86 -1.49
N GLN A 168 33.81 -6.29 -2.18
CA GLN A 168 34.78 -7.07 -2.97
C GLN A 168 35.63 -8.02 -2.14
N TYR A 169 35.93 -7.66 -0.90
CA TYR A 169 36.74 -8.45 0.01
C TYR A 169 35.89 -9.51 0.72
N THR A 170 34.78 -9.12 1.34
CA THR A 170 33.89 -10.05 2.06
C THR A 170 33.18 -11.03 1.13
N ARG A 171 32.91 -10.61 -0.12
CA ARG A 171 32.08 -11.32 -1.10
C ARG A 171 30.72 -11.76 -0.53
N LYS A 172 30.19 -10.95 0.38
CA LYS A 172 28.86 -11.09 1.00
C LYS A 172 27.90 -10.07 0.41
N SER A 173 26.64 -10.11 0.84
CA SER A 173 25.69 -9.04 0.51
C SER A 173 26.13 -7.70 1.09
N PHE A 174 25.52 -6.61 0.59
CA PHE A 174 25.81 -5.27 1.07
C PHE A 174 25.46 -5.13 2.56
N VAL A 175 24.25 -5.57 2.95
CA VAL A 175 23.76 -5.49 4.32
C VAL A 175 24.66 -6.26 5.29
N GLU A 176 25.12 -7.46 4.92
CA GLU A 176 26.04 -8.23 5.76
C GLU A 176 27.37 -7.53 5.99
N THR A 177 27.82 -6.68 5.05
CA THR A 177 29.15 -6.04 5.09
C THR A 177 29.15 -4.71 5.87
N LEU A 178 28.00 -4.03 5.96
CA LEU A 178 27.90 -2.74 6.65
C LEU A 178 28.32 -2.86 8.14
N PRO A 179 29.18 -1.97 8.67
CA PRO A 179 29.52 -1.93 10.09
C PRO A 179 28.28 -1.70 10.98
N SER A 180 27.33 -0.91 10.49
CA SER A 180 26.07 -0.60 11.17
C SER A 180 25.10 -1.79 11.29
N THR A 181 25.34 -2.91 10.62
CA THR A 181 24.50 -4.11 10.77
C THR A 181 24.85 -4.85 12.06
N ALA A 182 23.90 -4.89 13.02
CA ALA A 182 24.07 -5.59 14.30
C ALA A 182 23.75 -7.09 14.27
N GLY A 183 22.92 -7.53 13.33
CA GLY A 183 22.47 -8.92 13.31
C GLY A 183 21.36 -9.15 12.31
N ASP A 184 20.44 -10.04 12.67
CA ASP A 184 19.26 -10.32 11.85
C ASP A 184 18.47 -9.01 11.65
N GLN A 185 18.21 -8.64 10.40
CA GLN A 185 17.37 -7.48 10.04
C GLN A 185 16.11 -8.00 9.33
N PRO A 186 15.16 -8.65 10.05
CA PRO A 186 13.95 -9.17 9.46
C PRO A 186 13.14 -8.02 8.86
N PRO A 187 12.83 -8.04 7.55
CA PRO A 187 12.11 -6.96 6.91
C PRO A 187 10.69 -6.85 7.45
N ARG A 188 10.25 -5.63 7.76
CA ARG A 188 8.83 -5.34 8.01
C ARG A 188 8.05 -5.17 6.71
N TRP A 189 8.74 -4.78 5.64
CA TRP A 189 8.21 -4.57 4.31
C TRP A 189 9.17 -5.07 3.24
N PHE A 190 8.61 -5.62 2.17
CA PHE A 190 9.33 -5.96 0.95
C PHE A 190 9.21 -4.83 -0.08
N VAL A 191 10.27 -4.53 -0.84
CA VAL A 191 10.25 -3.47 -1.87
C VAL A 191 10.37 -4.06 -3.27
N SER A 192 9.26 -4.04 -4.00
CA SER A 192 9.18 -4.33 -5.43
C SER A 192 9.42 -3.07 -6.25
N HIS A 193 10.45 -3.05 -7.10
CA HIS A 193 10.79 -1.88 -7.90
C HIS A 193 11.61 -2.25 -9.13
N TYR A 194 11.67 -1.33 -10.10
CA TYR A 194 12.56 -1.44 -11.25
C TYR A 194 13.92 -0.81 -10.95
N TRP A 195 15.00 -1.57 -11.13
CA TRP A 195 16.38 -1.11 -10.88
C TRP A 195 16.83 0.10 -11.69
N GLY A 196 16.14 0.42 -12.78
CA GLY A 196 16.50 1.58 -13.61
C GLY A 196 15.85 2.89 -13.15
N GLU A 197 14.97 2.86 -12.14
CA GLU A 197 14.41 4.05 -11.53
C GLU A 197 15.48 4.80 -10.72
N SER A 198 15.35 6.13 -10.65
CA SER A 198 16.26 6.95 -9.84
C SER A 198 16.23 6.48 -8.38
N PHE A 199 17.42 6.33 -7.80
CA PHE A 199 17.56 5.99 -6.40
C PHE A 199 17.05 7.10 -5.49
N GLN A 200 17.21 8.38 -5.88
CA GLN A 200 16.64 9.48 -5.12
C GLN A 200 15.11 9.43 -5.11
N ASN A 201 14.47 9.13 -6.25
CA ASN A 201 13.02 8.94 -6.30
C ASN A 201 12.57 7.73 -5.48
N THR A 202 13.36 6.65 -5.48
CA THR A 202 13.15 5.50 -4.60
C THR A 202 13.18 5.94 -3.13
N LEU A 203 14.16 6.75 -2.71
CA LEU A 203 14.23 7.28 -1.34
C LEU A 203 13.07 8.21 -1.00
N LYS A 204 12.68 9.13 -1.90
CA LYS A 204 11.50 9.98 -1.72
C LYS A 204 10.26 9.12 -1.40
N CYS A 205 10.04 8.05 -2.16
CA CYS A 205 8.94 7.11 -1.93
C CYS A 205 9.05 6.39 -0.58
N LEU A 206 10.24 5.91 -0.21
CA LEU A 206 10.44 5.17 1.04
C LEU A 206 10.32 6.06 2.28
N HIS A 207 10.75 7.32 2.20
CA HIS A 207 10.54 8.31 3.27
C HIS A 207 9.07 8.63 3.46
N THR A 208 8.33 8.91 2.37
CA THR A 208 6.88 9.12 2.46
C THR A 208 6.19 7.88 3.02
N HIS A 209 6.53 6.68 2.56
CA HIS A 209 6.00 5.44 3.14
C HIS A 209 6.31 5.33 4.64
N ASN A 210 7.54 5.60 5.06
CA ASN A 210 7.92 5.54 6.47
C ASN A 210 7.13 6.54 7.32
N PHE A 211 6.85 7.72 6.78
CA PHE A 211 5.98 8.71 7.41
C PHE A 211 4.54 8.21 7.50
N ASP A 212 3.95 7.75 6.40
CA ASP A 212 2.56 7.28 6.33
C ASP A 212 2.33 6.09 7.30
N PHE A 213 3.35 5.25 7.51
CA PHE A 213 3.31 4.10 8.42
C PHE A 213 3.95 4.35 9.79
N ARG A 214 4.18 5.60 10.20
CA ARG A 214 4.85 5.93 11.48
C ARG A 214 4.03 5.59 12.73
N PHE A 215 2.70 5.60 12.61
CA PHE A 215 1.80 5.39 13.75
C PHE A 215 1.64 3.93 14.14
N ASN A 216 1.64 3.65 15.45
CA ASN A 216 1.36 2.33 16.02
C ASN A 216 0.85 2.47 17.46
N PHE A 217 -0.48 2.50 17.61
CA PHE A 217 -1.11 2.67 18.91
C PHE A 217 -1.24 1.33 19.64
N GLU A 218 -1.14 1.33 20.96
CA GLU A 218 -1.44 0.14 21.75
C GLU A 218 -2.87 -0.36 21.48
N LYS A 219 -3.05 -1.68 21.40
CA LYS A 219 -4.32 -2.37 21.08
C LYS A 219 -5.54 -1.94 21.91
N ASN A 220 -5.35 -1.28 23.04
CA ASN A 220 -6.42 -0.82 23.90
C ASN A 220 -7.01 0.54 23.49
N GLN A 221 -6.37 1.24 22.53
CA GLN A 221 -6.74 2.60 22.11
C GLN A 221 -7.30 2.68 20.68
N SER A 222 -7.09 1.66 19.83
CA SER A 222 -7.65 1.61 18.46
C SER A 222 -8.44 0.32 18.21
N SER A 223 -9.50 0.41 17.39
CA SER A 223 -10.21 -0.77 16.88
C SER A 223 -9.41 -1.54 15.83
N ASP A 224 -8.40 -0.88 15.24
CA ASP A 224 -7.55 -1.43 14.18
C ASP A 224 -6.16 -1.78 14.71
N ASN A 225 -5.68 -2.98 14.39
CA ASN A 225 -4.38 -3.48 14.80
C ASN A 225 -3.27 -2.90 13.92
N HIS A 226 -2.74 -1.71 14.28
CA HIS A 226 -1.72 -1.00 13.48
C HIS A 226 -0.46 -1.85 13.22
N GLU A 227 -0.05 -2.66 14.20
CA GLU A 227 1.06 -3.60 14.07
C GLU A 227 0.83 -4.61 12.94
N GLU A 228 -0.39 -5.14 12.80
CA GLU A 228 -0.74 -6.07 11.72
C GLU A 228 -0.71 -5.38 10.34
N GLN A 229 -0.98 -4.09 10.30
CA GLN A 229 -0.84 -3.28 9.09
C GLN A 229 0.61 -2.88 8.78
N GLY A 230 1.56 -3.15 9.67
CA GLY A 230 2.97 -2.79 9.52
C GLY A 230 3.31 -1.37 9.97
N GLY A 231 2.48 -0.78 10.85
CA GLY A 231 2.70 0.55 11.44
C GLY A 231 3.86 0.59 12.43
N GLY A 232 4.28 1.80 12.80
CA GLY A 232 5.40 2.04 13.71
C GLY A 232 6.75 2.16 13.00
N MET A 233 6.74 2.37 11.68
CA MET A 233 7.94 2.46 10.87
C MET A 233 8.85 3.60 11.35
N SER A 234 10.14 3.29 11.47
CA SER A 234 11.21 4.22 11.86
C SER A 234 12.35 4.16 10.86
N LEU A 235 13.31 5.09 10.94
CA LEU A 235 14.50 5.08 10.09
C LEU A 235 15.32 3.78 10.21
N ASP A 236 15.17 3.07 11.32
CA ASP A 236 15.85 1.81 11.63
C ASP A 236 14.95 0.57 11.42
N SER A 237 13.76 0.74 10.84
CA SER A 237 12.89 -0.35 10.42
C SER A 237 13.43 -1.00 9.13
N PRO A 238 13.73 -2.30 9.12
CA PRO A 238 14.29 -2.94 7.93
C PRO A 238 13.24 -3.12 6.83
N ILE A 239 13.67 -2.84 5.61
CA ILE A 239 12.94 -3.13 4.37
C ILE A 239 13.82 -4.01 3.47
N TRP A 240 13.21 -4.95 2.75
CA TRP A 240 13.98 -5.84 1.88
C TRP A 240 14.07 -5.30 0.46
N ILE A 241 15.29 -5.01 -0.02
CA ILE A 241 15.56 -4.53 -1.38
C ILE A 241 16.59 -5.45 -2.03
N CYS A 242 16.25 -6.02 -3.18
CA CYS A 242 17.02 -7.10 -3.81
C CYS A 242 18.49 -6.78 -4.12
N ALA A 243 18.84 -5.55 -4.51
CA ALA A 243 20.24 -5.21 -4.80
C ALA A 243 21.13 -5.25 -3.55
N PHE A 244 20.59 -4.84 -2.40
CA PHE A 244 21.35 -4.75 -1.15
C PHE A 244 21.38 -6.08 -0.39
N ALA A 245 20.30 -6.85 -0.46
CA ALA A 245 20.13 -8.11 0.27
C ALA A 245 20.79 -9.31 -0.43
N ASN A 246 20.72 -9.39 -1.76
CA ASN A 246 21.33 -10.50 -2.50
C ASN A 246 22.84 -10.31 -2.61
N ASN A 247 23.59 -11.41 -2.56
CA ASN A 247 25.01 -11.38 -2.86
C ASN A 247 25.26 -11.06 -4.35
N GLN A 248 25.72 -9.84 -4.64
CA GLN A 248 25.97 -9.38 -6.01
C GLN A 248 27.16 -10.09 -6.71
N TYR A 249 27.95 -10.87 -5.96
CA TYR A 249 29.00 -11.75 -6.49
C TYR A 249 28.52 -13.18 -6.80
N ASP A 250 27.32 -13.56 -6.34
CA ASP A 250 26.80 -14.93 -6.43
C ASP A 250 25.29 -14.95 -6.73
N LEU A 251 24.81 -14.01 -7.53
CA LEU A 251 23.38 -13.84 -7.86
C LEU A 251 22.74 -15.10 -8.44
N GLU A 252 23.51 -15.92 -9.18
CA GLU A 252 23.01 -17.16 -9.78
C GLU A 252 22.58 -18.19 -8.73
N ASN A 253 23.23 -18.21 -7.56
CA ASN A 253 22.86 -19.10 -6.46
C ASN A 253 21.80 -18.48 -5.53
N GLU A 254 21.64 -17.15 -5.54
CA GLU A 254 20.58 -16.45 -4.78
C GLU A 254 19.20 -16.57 -5.47
N ILE A 255 19.18 -16.78 -6.79
CA ILE A 255 17.96 -16.98 -7.58
C ILE A 255 17.87 -18.46 -7.97
N THR A 256 17.07 -19.21 -7.22
CA THR A 256 16.83 -20.64 -7.46
C THR A 256 15.90 -20.90 -8.64
N ASP A 257 15.99 -22.10 -9.23
CA ASP A 257 15.10 -22.55 -10.32
C ASP A 257 13.61 -22.47 -9.95
N ASP A 258 13.27 -22.71 -8.68
CA ASP A 258 11.92 -22.50 -8.17
C ASP A 258 11.81 -21.08 -7.59
N PRO A 259 11.02 -20.18 -8.20
CA PRO A 259 10.81 -18.83 -7.69
C PRO A 259 10.31 -18.78 -6.24
N SER A 260 9.58 -19.79 -5.76
CA SER A 260 9.08 -19.80 -4.37
C SER A 260 10.15 -20.10 -3.32
N GLU A 261 11.30 -20.63 -3.73
CA GLU A 261 12.41 -20.99 -2.84
C GLU A 261 13.50 -19.93 -2.75
N THR A 262 13.36 -18.86 -3.55
CA THR A 262 14.30 -17.73 -3.60
C THR A 262 14.36 -16.98 -2.27
N GLY A 263 15.49 -16.30 -2.01
CA GLY A 263 15.66 -15.48 -0.80
C GLY A 263 14.63 -14.37 -0.66
N PHE A 264 14.18 -13.80 -1.77
CA PHE A 264 13.16 -12.73 -1.75
C PHE A 264 11.75 -13.28 -1.47
N ALA A 265 11.37 -14.46 -1.97
CA ALA A 265 10.09 -15.08 -1.64
C ALA A 265 9.98 -15.40 -0.14
N LYS A 266 11.09 -15.84 0.46
CA LYS A 266 11.21 -16.02 1.91
C LYS A 266 11.14 -14.68 2.65
N ALA A 267 11.82 -13.65 2.18
CA ALA A 267 11.75 -12.30 2.75
C ALA A 267 10.32 -11.74 2.75
N MET A 268 9.55 -11.93 1.67
CA MET A 268 8.14 -11.55 1.62
C MET A 268 7.31 -12.25 2.69
N SER A 269 7.59 -13.52 2.96
CA SER A 269 6.91 -14.26 4.03
C SER A 269 7.28 -13.75 5.42
N ILE A 270 8.53 -13.31 5.64
CA ILE A 270 8.97 -12.67 6.89
C ILE A 270 8.31 -11.30 7.07
N ALA A 271 8.12 -10.55 5.99
CA ALA A 271 7.44 -9.26 5.97
C ALA A 271 5.90 -9.37 6.04
N ASP A 272 5.34 -10.53 6.38
CA ASP A 272 3.89 -10.78 6.37
C ASP A 272 3.21 -10.40 5.04
N PHE A 273 3.90 -10.62 3.93
CA PHE A 273 3.50 -10.24 2.57
C PHE A 273 3.21 -8.75 2.37
N ARG A 274 3.65 -7.89 3.30
CA ARG A 274 3.59 -6.45 3.18
C ARG A 274 4.58 -5.98 2.12
N THR A 275 4.07 -5.33 1.09
CA THR A 275 4.84 -5.01 -0.12
C THR A 275 4.66 -3.56 -0.54
N ILE A 276 5.78 -2.87 -0.71
CA ILE A 276 5.89 -1.55 -1.33
C ILE A 276 6.21 -1.74 -2.80
N SER A 277 5.40 -1.22 -3.70
CA SER A 277 5.70 -1.12 -5.13
C SER A 277 6.05 0.31 -5.50
N ILE A 278 7.25 0.56 -6.01
CA ILE A 278 7.69 1.91 -6.41
C ILE A 278 7.55 2.05 -7.93
N LEU A 279 6.65 2.95 -8.37
CA LEU A 279 6.42 3.22 -9.78
C LEU A 279 7.32 4.34 -10.28
N ASP A 280 8.01 4.07 -11.38
CA ASP A 280 8.59 5.10 -12.22
C ASP A 280 7.52 5.80 -13.07
N GLU A 281 7.91 6.85 -13.78
CA GLU A 281 7.02 7.62 -14.66
C GLU A 281 6.35 6.80 -15.77
N ARG A 282 6.81 5.57 -16.04
CA ARG A 282 6.34 4.72 -17.13
C ARG A 282 5.67 3.43 -16.68
N GLY A 283 5.44 3.26 -15.37
CA GLY A 283 4.89 2.01 -14.83
C GLY A 283 5.72 0.77 -15.18
N THR A 284 7.03 0.90 -15.38
CA THR A 284 7.93 -0.16 -15.86
C THR A 284 7.86 -1.41 -14.99
N VAL A 285 7.59 -1.26 -13.69
CA VAL A 285 7.36 -2.38 -12.74
C VAL A 285 6.34 -3.37 -13.31
N PHE A 286 5.24 -2.90 -13.90
CA PHE A 286 4.20 -3.76 -14.47
C PHE A 286 4.63 -4.51 -15.73
N THR A 287 5.70 -4.05 -16.39
CA THR A 287 6.26 -4.72 -17.58
C THR A 287 7.34 -5.74 -17.23
N ARG A 288 7.71 -5.86 -15.95
CA ARG A 288 8.82 -6.70 -15.46
C ARG A 288 8.25 -7.92 -14.77
N LEU A 289 8.57 -9.10 -15.28
CA LEU A 289 7.94 -10.34 -14.83
C LEU A 289 8.31 -10.70 -13.38
N TRP A 290 9.54 -10.41 -12.93
CA TRP A 290 9.93 -10.57 -11.53
C TRP A 290 9.08 -9.69 -10.60
N CYS A 291 8.85 -8.43 -10.96
CA CYS A 291 7.97 -7.55 -10.20
C CYS A 291 6.53 -8.05 -10.19
N GLY A 292 6.05 -8.56 -11.33
CA GLY A 292 4.72 -9.17 -11.40
C GLY A 292 4.57 -10.42 -10.52
N TYR A 293 5.63 -11.21 -10.37
CA TYR A 293 5.67 -12.33 -9.41
C TYR A 293 5.64 -11.85 -7.95
N GLU A 294 6.37 -10.79 -7.62
CA GLU A 294 6.32 -10.16 -6.29
C GLU A 294 4.89 -9.65 -5.99
N ILE A 295 4.24 -9.00 -6.94
CA ILE A 295 2.83 -8.56 -6.79
C ILE A 295 1.89 -9.76 -6.61
N ASN A 296 2.11 -10.88 -7.32
CA ASN A 296 1.36 -12.12 -7.10
C ASN A 296 1.52 -12.65 -5.68
N MET A 297 2.73 -12.58 -5.13
CA MET A 297 3.00 -12.97 -3.75
C MET A 297 2.37 -12.01 -2.73
N ALA A 298 2.17 -10.74 -3.08
CA ALA A 298 1.53 -9.75 -2.20
C ALA A 298 -0.01 -9.84 -2.21
N LEU A 299 -0.61 -10.07 -3.38
CA LEU A 299 -2.05 -10.00 -3.57
C LEU A 299 -2.75 -11.36 -3.60
N ILE A 300 -2.18 -12.37 -4.25
CA ILE A 300 -2.87 -13.64 -4.53
C ILE A 300 -2.49 -14.74 -3.54
N LEU A 301 -1.19 -14.88 -3.23
CA LEU A 301 -0.73 -15.92 -2.33
C LEU A 301 -1.33 -15.80 -0.90
N PRO A 302 -1.43 -14.61 -0.28
CA PRO A 302 -1.97 -14.48 1.08
C PRO A 302 -3.46 -14.83 1.14
N LEU A 303 -4.23 -14.45 0.12
CA LEU A 303 -5.64 -14.85 -0.03
C LEU A 303 -5.80 -16.37 -0.03
N ASN A 304 -4.97 -17.07 -0.82
CA ASN A 304 -4.97 -18.54 -0.88
C ASN A 304 -4.55 -19.20 0.44
N LEU A 305 -3.75 -18.50 1.26
CA LEU A 305 -3.28 -18.97 2.57
C LEU A 305 -4.16 -18.49 3.73
N SER A 306 -5.22 -17.72 3.47
CA SER A 306 -6.01 -17.03 4.51
C SER A 306 -5.16 -16.21 5.48
N LYS A 307 -4.13 -15.54 4.94
CA LYS A 307 -3.24 -14.63 5.68
C LYS A 307 -3.57 -13.19 5.35
N SER A 308 -3.35 -12.28 6.30
CA SER A 308 -3.34 -10.84 6.02
C SER A 308 -2.12 -10.48 5.15
N SER A 309 -2.29 -9.43 4.36
CA SER A 309 -1.22 -8.80 3.59
C SER A 309 -1.56 -7.32 3.42
N LYS A 310 -0.57 -6.54 2.97
CA LYS A 310 -0.74 -5.12 2.68
C LYS A 310 0.05 -4.78 1.43
N TRP A 311 -0.61 -4.17 0.47
CA TRP A 311 0.05 -3.67 -0.73
C TRP A 311 -0.04 -2.15 -0.77
N ALA A 312 1.11 -1.50 -0.92
CA ALA A 312 1.22 -0.07 -0.99
C ALA A 312 2.03 0.33 -2.22
N VAL A 313 1.53 1.26 -3.01
CA VAL A 313 2.14 1.69 -4.26
C VAL A 313 2.57 3.14 -4.09
N TYR A 314 3.84 3.44 -4.29
CA TYR A 314 4.37 4.80 -4.17
C TYR A 314 5.00 5.25 -5.45
N THR A 315 5.00 6.57 -5.66
CA THR A 315 5.66 7.16 -6.79
C THR A 315 6.14 8.57 -6.45
N ALA A 316 7.33 8.92 -6.95
CA ALA A 316 7.89 10.24 -6.73
C ALA A 316 7.05 11.28 -7.51
N LEU A 317 6.57 12.28 -6.77
CA LEU A 317 5.78 13.38 -7.29
C LEU A 317 5.77 14.50 -6.26
N GLU A 318 6.29 15.65 -6.66
CA GLU A 318 6.18 16.86 -5.87
C GLU A 318 4.75 17.41 -5.97
N HIS A 319 4.13 17.64 -4.82
CA HIS A 319 2.78 18.17 -4.72
C HIS A 319 2.58 18.91 -3.40
N GLU A 320 1.60 19.81 -3.37
CA GLU A 320 1.20 20.55 -2.19
C GLU A 320 -0.10 19.95 -1.65
N THR A 321 -0.11 19.54 -0.38
CA THR A 321 -1.32 19.04 0.28
C THR A 321 -2.29 20.18 0.58
N PHE A 322 -3.53 19.85 0.93
CA PHE A 322 -4.57 20.85 1.23
C PHE A 322 -4.19 21.85 2.34
N ASP A 323 -3.35 21.44 3.29
CA ASP A 323 -2.83 22.28 4.37
C ASP A 323 -1.56 23.07 3.99
N GLY A 324 -1.11 22.98 2.74
CA GLY A 324 0.04 23.70 2.19
C GLY A 324 1.39 23.02 2.41
N GLU A 325 1.41 21.77 2.90
CA GLU A 325 2.65 21.02 3.08
C GLU A 325 3.19 20.53 1.73
N GLN A 326 4.49 20.71 1.49
CA GLN A 326 5.14 20.18 0.30
C GLN A 326 5.53 18.72 0.53
N LYS A 327 5.02 17.82 -0.31
CA LYS A 327 5.37 16.40 -0.34
C LYS A 327 6.18 16.08 -1.60
N VAL A 328 7.03 15.06 -1.51
CA VAL A 328 7.97 14.67 -2.59
C VAL A 328 7.64 13.32 -3.25
N ALA A 329 6.68 12.59 -2.69
CA ALA A 329 6.12 11.37 -3.23
C ALA A 329 4.70 11.18 -2.71
N VAL A 330 3.92 10.38 -3.42
CA VAL A 330 2.53 10.07 -3.10
C VAL A 330 2.31 8.56 -3.15
N GLY A 331 1.54 8.04 -2.21
CA GLY A 331 1.16 6.64 -2.11
C GLY A 331 -0.28 6.36 -2.56
N ILE A 332 -0.58 5.11 -2.90
CA ILE A 332 -1.90 4.48 -2.85
C ILE A 332 -1.74 3.28 -1.93
N VAL A 333 -2.56 3.17 -0.89
CA VAL A 333 -2.42 2.12 0.12
C VAL A 333 -3.69 1.30 0.20
N GLN A 334 -3.58 -0.02 0.02
CA GLN A 334 -4.73 -0.92 0.14
C GLN A 334 -5.38 -0.75 1.53
N SER A 335 -6.60 -0.21 1.55
CA SER A 335 -7.37 0.12 2.76
C SER A 335 -6.73 1.19 3.66
N GLY A 336 -5.96 2.14 3.11
CA GLY A 336 -5.39 3.30 3.84
C GLY A 336 -4.13 2.99 4.66
N ALA A 337 -3.36 4.02 5.04
CA ALA A 337 -2.21 3.88 5.93
C ALA A 337 -2.64 3.84 7.42
N PRO A 338 -1.79 3.36 8.35
CA PRO A 338 -2.11 3.35 9.78
C PRO A 338 -2.49 4.74 10.29
N ASN A 339 -3.55 4.81 11.09
CA ASN A 339 -4.08 6.06 11.66
C ASN A 339 -4.61 7.10 10.65
N GLU A 340 -4.61 6.82 9.34
CA GLU A 340 -5.34 7.70 8.43
C GLU A 340 -6.84 7.50 8.63
N VAL A 341 -7.55 8.58 8.96
CA VAL A 341 -9.00 8.58 8.70
C VAL A 341 -9.21 8.60 7.19
N ALA A 342 -10.30 8.01 6.72
CA ALA A 342 -10.48 7.84 5.28
C ALA A 342 -10.47 9.16 4.48
N MET A 343 -10.83 10.31 5.07
CA MET A 343 -10.64 11.62 4.43
C MET A 343 -9.17 11.95 4.18
N GLU A 344 -8.25 11.63 5.10
CA GLU A 344 -6.82 11.85 4.93
C GLU A 344 -6.24 10.93 3.85
N THR A 345 -6.67 9.66 3.82
CA THR A 345 -6.32 8.75 2.72
C THR A 345 -6.80 9.29 1.38
N GLU A 346 -8.06 9.73 1.28
CA GLU A 346 -8.65 10.27 0.06
C GLU A 346 -7.88 11.52 -0.44
N LEU A 347 -7.59 12.48 0.45
CA LEU A 347 -6.82 13.70 0.13
C LEU A 347 -5.36 13.42 -0.23
N ARG A 348 -4.72 12.44 0.40
CA ARG A 348 -3.36 12.03 0.01
C ARG A 348 -3.38 11.40 -1.38
N GLU A 349 -4.30 10.47 -1.61
CA GLU A 349 -4.35 9.70 -2.85
C GLU A 349 -4.79 10.55 -4.06
N GLU A 350 -5.51 11.66 -3.87
CA GLU A 350 -5.97 12.55 -4.97
C GLU A 350 -4.82 13.08 -5.83
N HIS A 351 -3.62 13.20 -5.24
CA HIS A 351 -2.42 13.66 -5.92
C HIS A 351 -1.75 12.57 -6.77
N PHE A 352 -2.18 11.31 -6.63
CA PHE A 352 -1.57 10.20 -7.36
C PHE A 352 -1.85 10.34 -8.87
N PRO A 353 -0.81 10.32 -9.74
CA PRO A 353 -1.01 10.61 -11.16
C PRO A 353 -1.94 9.62 -11.84
N THR A 354 -3.02 10.13 -12.42
CA THR A 354 -4.04 9.30 -13.07
C THR A 354 -3.46 8.44 -14.21
N ASP A 355 -2.48 8.95 -14.96
CA ASP A 355 -1.82 8.17 -16.01
C ASP A 355 -1.12 6.91 -15.44
N ARG A 356 -0.52 7.01 -14.25
CA ARG A 356 0.12 5.86 -13.56
C ARG A 356 -0.91 4.84 -13.08
N ILE A 357 -2.10 5.31 -12.67
CA ILE A 357 -3.24 4.43 -12.34
C ILE A 357 -3.70 3.68 -13.58
N PHE A 358 -3.86 4.37 -14.71
CA PHE A 358 -4.29 3.77 -15.97
C PHE A 358 -3.26 2.78 -16.55
N ASP A 359 -1.96 3.00 -16.34
CA ASP A 359 -0.95 1.98 -16.65
C ASP A 359 -1.20 0.68 -15.84
N GLY A 360 -1.61 0.82 -14.58
CA GLY A 360 -2.04 -0.29 -13.72
C GLY A 360 -3.31 -1.01 -14.18
N LEU A 361 -4.20 -0.34 -14.91
CA LEU A 361 -5.39 -0.97 -15.52
C LEU A 361 -5.06 -1.84 -16.74
N ASN A 362 -3.88 -1.64 -17.35
CA ASN A 362 -3.45 -2.31 -18.57
C ASN A 362 -2.47 -3.47 -18.33
N VAL A 363 -2.25 -3.87 -17.08
CA VAL A 363 -1.29 -4.95 -16.74
C VAL A 363 -1.70 -6.28 -17.35
N SER A 364 -0.75 -6.93 -18.03
CA SER A 364 -0.83 -8.33 -18.49
C SER A 364 0.45 -9.05 -18.09
N ILE A 365 0.34 -9.96 -17.11
CA ILE A 365 1.51 -10.64 -16.54
C ILE A 365 2.20 -11.58 -17.53
N GLU A 366 1.44 -12.24 -18.38
CA GLU A 366 1.91 -13.18 -19.40
C GLU A 366 2.80 -12.51 -20.47
N ASP A 367 2.56 -11.22 -20.71
CA ASP A 367 3.32 -10.37 -21.62
C ASP A 367 4.52 -9.68 -20.97
N ALA A 368 4.65 -9.76 -19.64
CA ALA A 368 5.76 -9.17 -18.92
C ALA A 368 7.11 -9.80 -19.32
N LYS A 369 8.18 -9.02 -19.13
CA LYS A 369 9.52 -9.31 -19.62
C LYS A 369 10.44 -9.75 -18.49
N ALA A 370 11.20 -10.81 -18.74
CA ALA A 370 12.37 -11.17 -17.95
C ALA A 370 13.64 -11.00 -18.78
N SER A 371 14.77 -10.76 -18.11
CA SER A 371 16.07 -10.63 -18.79
C SER A 371 16.61 -11.98 -19.27
N ARG A 372 16.21 -13.08 -18.62
CA ARG A 372 16.52 -14.46 -18.99
C ARG A 372 15.24 -15.17 -19.40
N ASP A 373 15.29 -15.93 -20.49
CA ASP A 373 14.13 -16.73 -20.95
C ASP A 373 13.75 -17.81 -19.92
N GLU A 374 14.72 -18.30 -19.17
CA GLU A 374 14.54 -19.26 -18.09
C GLU A 374 13.65 -18.71 -16.97
N ASP A 375 13.97 -17.52 -16.44
CA ASP A 375 13.12 -16.82 -15.48
C ASP A 375 11.68 -16.67 -16.01
N LYS A 376 11.52 -16.32 -17.31
CA LYS A 376 10.19 -16.23 -17.92
C LYS A 376 9.43 -17.53 -17.84
N ARG A 377 10.09 -18.65 -18.14
CA ARG A 377 9.47 -19.97 -18.04
C ARG A 377 9.11 -20.33 -16.61
N HIS A 378 10.06 -20.24 -15.69
CA HIS A 378 9.87 -20.66 -14.31
C HIS A 378 8.81 -19.84 -13.58
N ILE A 379 8.83 -18.51 -13.72
CA ILE A 379 7.86 -17.62 -13.06
C ILE A 379 6.43 -17.85 -13.56
N LEU A 380 6.22 -17.85 -14.87
CA LEU A 380 4.88 -18.04 -15.43
C LEU A 380 4.32 -19.43 -15.08
N ASN A 381 5.17 -20.45 -15.01
CA ASN A 381 4.77 -21.78 -14.56
C ASN A 381 4.49 -21.83 -13.05
N ALA A 382 5.27 -21.13 -12.23
CA ALA A 382 5.05 -21.03 -10.79
C ALA A 382 3.70 -20.35 -10.48
N ILE A 383 3.36 -19.26 -11.17
CA ILE A 383 2.07 -18.56 -11.00
C ILE A 383 0.90 -19.53 -11.25
N VAL A 384 0.97 -20.36 -12.30
CA VAL A 384 -0.09 -21.35 -12.57
C VAL A 384 -0.06 -22.58 -11.64
N GLY A 385 0.88 -22.62 -10.69
CA GLY A 385 0.98 -23.67 -9.67
C GLY A 385 1.79 -24.90 -10.09
N ARG A 386 2.54 -24.84 -11.19
CA ARG A 386 3.50 -25.90 -11.56
C ARG A 386 4.69 -25.85 -10.60
N LYS A 387 5.28 -27.02 -10.30
CA LYS A 387 6.40 -27.19 -9.36
C LYS A 387 7.42 -28.20 -9.88
N GLY A 388 8.64 -28.14 -9.35
CA GLY A 388 9.70 -29.09 -9.70
C GLY A 388 9.96 -29.13 -11.20
N GLN A 389 10.01 -30.32 -11.80
CA GLN A 389 10.30 -30.47 -13.23
C GLN A 389 9.27 -29.80 -14.16
N ASP A 390 8.05 -29.57 -13.66
CA ASP A 390 7.00 -28.92 -14.45
C ASP A 390 7.25 -27.42 -14.65
N LEU A 391 8.16 -26.81 -13.88
CA LEU A 391 8.59 -25.42 -14.11
C LEU A 391 9.31 -25.25 -15.45
N ASN A 392 9.89 -26.31 -16.00
CA ASN A 392 10.62 -26.29 -17.27
C ASN A 392 9.72 -26.44 -18.50
N LYS A 393 8.41 -26.68 -18.33
CA LYS A 393 7.45 -26.76 -19.44
C LYS A 393 7.32 -25.40 -20.13
N ASP A 394 6.86 -25.39 -21.37
CA ASP A 394 6.51 -24.13 -22.01
C ASP A 394 5.39 -23.42 -21.21
N PRO A 395 5.54 -22.10 -20.95
CA PRO A 395 4.49 -21.29 -20.36
C PRO A 395 3.21 -21.39 -21.18
N LEU A 396 2.09 -21.37 -20.47
CA LEU A 396 0.80 -21.24 -21.13
C LEU A 396 0.70 -19.83 -21.72
N ILE A 397 0.07 -19.72 -22.89
CA ILE A 397 -0.19 -18.42 -23.53
C ILE A 397 -1.26 -17.67 -22.72
N GLU A 398 -2.27 -18.40 -22.25
CA GLU A 398 -3.37 -17.90 -21.42
C GLU A 398 -3.64 -18.89 -20.29
N HIS A 399 -4.03 -18.38 -19.12
CA HIS A 399 -4.44 -19.20 -17.99
C HIS A 399 -5.28 -18.37 -17.00
N GLU A 400 -6.24 -19.01 -16.33
CA GLU A 400 -7.13 -18.28 -15.40
C GLU A 400 -6.39 -17.66 -14.21
N ARG A 401 -5.27 -18.25 -13.78
CA ARG A 401 -4.41 -17.64 -12.74
C ARG A 401 -3.66 -16.38 -13.20
N TYR A 402 -3.39 -16.25 -14.51
CA TYR A 402 -2.88 -14.98 -15.04
C TYR A 402 -3.99 -13.93 -15.02
N ASN A 403 -5.20 -14.31 -15.45
CA ASN A 403 -6.38 -13.44 -15.39
C ASN A 403 -6.72 -13.02 -13.97
N GLU A 404 -6.63 -13.92 -12.99
CA GLU A 404 -6.85 -13.65 -11.57
C GLU A 404 -5.89 -12.58 -11.06
N LEU A 405 -4.59 -12.74 -11.33
CA LEU A 405 -3.59 -11.74 -10.96
C LEU A 405 -3.82 -10.41 -11.68
N ASN A 406 -4.05 -10.43 -13.00
CA ASN A 406 -4.32 -9.23 -13.78
C ASN A 406 -5.54 -8.50 -13.22
N ARG A 407 -6.65 -9.20 -12.92
CA ARG A 407 -7.85 -8.61 -12.31
C ARG A 407 -7.58 -8.04 -10.92
N ALA A 408 -6.79 -8.72 -10.08
CA ALA A 408 -6.46 -8.23 -8.75
C ALA A 408 -5.66 -6.92 -8.79
N VAL A 409 -4.65 -6.83 -9.67
CA VAL A 409 -3.85 -5.61 -9.84
C VAL A 409 -4.70 -4.46 -10.40
N ARG A 410 -5.43 -4.71 -11.49
CA ARG A 410 -6.30 -3.72 -12.13
C ARG A 410 -7.38 -3.24 -11.17
N GLY A 411 -8.01 -4.18 -10.47
CA GLY A 411 -9.06 -3.88 -9.50
C GLY A 411 -8.55 -3.12 -8.28
N ALA A 412 -7.32 -3.35 -7.83
CA ALA A 412 -6.72 -2.59 -6.75
C ALA A 412 -6.52 -1.11 -7.10
N PHE A 413 -6.06 -0.82 -8.33
CA PHE A 413 -6.02 0.56 -8.83
C PHE A 413 -7.40 1.14 -9.06
N ALA A 414 -8.30 0.40 -9.70
CA ALA A 414 -9.64 0.87 -10.02
C ALA A 414 -10.53 1.12 -8.78
N SER A 415 -10.18 0.53 -7.64
CA SER A 415 -10.91 0.72 -6.38
C SER A 415 -10.50 1.99 -5.62
N THR A 416 -9.59 2.81 -6.14
CA THR A 416 -9.21 4.08 -5.48
C THR A 416 -10.11 5.21 -5.95
N ILE A 417 -10.38 6.16 -5.05
CA ILE A 417 -11.17 7.35 -5.38
C ILE A 417 -10.54 8.18 -6.52
N PRO A 418 -9.21 8.40 -6.56
CA PRO A 418 -8.56 9.08 -7.68
C PRO A 418 -8.71 8.36 -9.02
N ALA A 419 -8.74 7.03 -9.04
CA ALA A 419 -8.96 6.27 -10.27
C ALA A 419 -10.37 6.51 -10.83
N ILE A 420 -11.37 6.43 -9.96
CA ILE A 420 -12.78 6.65 -10.32
C ILE A 420 -12.96 8.07 -10.85
N ILE A 421 -12.48 9.08 -10.13
CA ILE A 421 -12.61 10.48 -10.53
C ILE A 421 -11.80 10.78 -11.77
N GLY A 422 -10.57 10.27 -11.87
CA GLY A 422 -9.73 10.43 -13.04
C GLY A 422 -10.36 9.81 -14.30
N ALA A 423 -10.98 8.64 -14.17
CA ALA A 423 -11.71 8.00 -15.27
C ALA A 423 -12.95 8.81 -15.67
N TYR A 424 -13.68 9.37 -14.71
CA TYR A 424 -14.84 10.23 -14.96
C TYR A 424 -14.44 11.54 -15.66
N LYS A 425 -13.42 12.24 -15.14
CA LYS A 425 -12.90 13.50 -15.69
C LYS A 425 -12.25 13.34 -17.06
N ALA A 426 -11.76 12.15 -17.40
CA ALA A 426 -11.17 11.89 -18.71
C ALA A 426 -12.18 11.99 -19.87
N ASP A 427 -13.49 12.12 -19.58
CA ASP A 427 -14.59 12.20 -20.55
C ASP A 427 -14.50 11.08 -21.63
N SER A 428 -14.09 9.90 -21.18
CA SER A 428 -13.90 8.73 -22.00
C SER A 428 -14.75 7.60 -21.47
N VAL A 429 -15.85 7.33 -22.17
CA VAL A 429 -16.78 6.22 -21.86
C VAL A 429 -16.02 4.89 -21.77
N GLU A 430 -15.00 4.70 -22.61
CA GLU A 430 -14.14 3.50 -22.57
C GLU A 430 -13.38 3.41 -21.25
N LYS A 431 -12.63 4.46 -20.87
CA LYS A 431 -11.87 4.47 -19.61
C LYS A 431 -12.76 4.35 -18.37
N TRP A 432 -13.92 5.00 -18.38
CA TRP A 432 -14.91 4.86 -17.31
C TRP A 432 -15.34 3.40 -17.17
N ASN A 433 -15.78 2.77 -18.26
CA ASN A 433 -16.24 1.39 -18.25
C ASN A 433 -15.11 0.40 -17.88
N GLU A 434 -13.90 0.59 -18.39
CA GLU A 434 -12.74 -0.25 -18.04
C GLU A 434 -12.43 -0.16 -16.55
N THR A 435 -12.49 1.05 -15.98
CA THR A 435 -12.26 1.29 -14.55
C THR A 435 -13.33 0.58 -13.72
N LEU A 436 -14.62 0.76 -14.03
CA LEU A 436 -15.70 0.10 -13.31
C LEU A 436 -15.64 -1.43 -13.40
N LEU A 437 -15.37 -1.97 -14.59
CA LEU A 437 -15.23 -3.43 -14.79
C LEU A 437 -14.05 -4.01 -14.02
N ALA A 438 -12.94 -3.27 -13.91
CA ALA A 438 -11.79 -3.67 -13.10
C ALA A 438 -12.10 -3.61 -11.60
N MET A 439 -12.76 -2.53 -11.13
CA MET A 439 -13.07 -2.28 -9.72
C MET A 439 -13.81 -3.45 -9.06
N LYS A 440 -14.73 -4.09 -9.78
CA LYS A 440 -15.51 -5.24 -9.29
C LYS A 440 -14.65 -6.39 -8.73
N PHE A 441 -13.43 -6.55 -9.25
CA PHE A 441 -12.48 -7.60 -8.86
C PHE A 441 -11.37 -7.09 -7.92
N GLY A 442 -11.51 -5.87 -7.41
CA GLY A 442 -10.53 -5.28 -6.51
C GLY A 442 -10.37 -6.04 -5.19
N PRO A 443 -9.15 -6.14 -4.65
CA PRO A 443 -8.88 -6.77 -3.35
C PRO A 443 -9.19 -5.85 -2.17
N ALA A 444 -9.82 -4.70 -2.40
CA ALA A 444 -10.22 -3.77 -1.34
C ALA A 444 -11.20 -4.47 -0.39
N LYS A 445 -10.98 -4.26 0.92
CA LYS A 445 -11.86 -4.76 1.98
C LYS A 445 -12.72 -3.65 2.58
N VAL A 446 -12.17 -2.45 2.62
CA VAL A 446 -12.83 -1.27 3.14
C VAL A 446 -12.96 -0.26 2.01
N MET A 447 -14.13 0.35 1.88
CA MET A 447 -14.34 1.48 0.97
C MET A 447 -15.22 2.54 1.63
N ARG A 448 -14.83 3.81 1.49
CA ARG A 448 -15.63 4.95 1.91
C ARG A 448 -15.87 5.85 0.71
N LEU A 449 -17.12 6.26 0.56
CA LEU A 449 -17.55 7.18 -0.48
C LEU A 449 -18.11 8.43 0.22
N ASN A 450 -17.31 9.48 0.24
CA ASN A 450 -17.68 10.77 0.83
C ASN A 450 -17.97 11.79 -0.27
N PHE A 451 -19.24 12.19 -0.37
CA PHE A 451 -19.74 13.11 -1.40
C PHE A 451 -19.89 14.57 -0.89
N ASN A 452 -19.29 14.90 0.26
CA ASN A 452 -19.26 16.27 0.77
C ASN A 452 -18.49 17.19 -0.19
N ASP A 453 -18.85 18.48 -0.24
CA ASP A 453 -18.19 19.50 -1.07
C ASP A 453 -16.68 19.64 -0.77
N TYR A 454 -16.25 19.28 0.44
CA TYR A 454 -14.84 19.24 0.86
C TYR A 454 -14.13 17.90 0.61
N GLY A 455 -14.88 16.87 0.19
CA GLY A 455 -14.33 15.57 -0.16
C GLY A 455 -13.89 15.50 -1.63
N VAL A 456 -13.19 14.43 -1.99
CA VAL A 456 -12.67 14.28 -3.37
C VAL A 456 -13.81 14.13 -4.37
N PHE A 457 -14.99 13.61 -3.98
CA PHE A 457 -16.19 13.58 -4.84
C PHE A 457 -17.04 14.86 -4.82
N GLY A 458 -16.62 15.92 -4.12
CA GLY A 458 -17.38 17.17 -3.98
C GLY A 458 -17.74 17.82 -5.32
N GLN A 459 -18.68 18.77 -5.29
CA GLN A 459 -19.30 19.39 -6.49
C GLN A 459 -18.27 19.85 -7.53
N ASP A 460 -17.13 20.41 -7.13
CA ASP A 460 -16.12 20.93 -8.07
C ASP A 460 -15.20 19.85 -8.66
N ASN A 461 -15.19 18.63 -8.09
CA ASN A 461 -14.28 17.56 -8.48
C ASN A 461 -14.91 16.45 -9.31
N ALA A 462 -16.18 16.11 -9.14
CA ALA A 462 -16.77 15.02 -9.94
C ALA A 462 -17.93 15.46 -10.82
N ASN A 463 -18.78 16.41 -10.40
CA ASN A 463 -20.03 16.76 -11.11
C ASN A 463 -20.77 15.53 -11.70
N MET A 464 -20.70 14.40 -11.00
CA MET A 464 -21.22 13.13 -11.49
C MET A 464 -22.75 13.17 -11.44
N ASN A 465 -23.42 12.72 -12.50
CA ASN A 465 -24.87 12.61 -12.46
C ASN A 465 -25.32 11.34 -11.70
N GLU A 466 -26.60 11.27 -11.34
CA GLU A 466 -27.15 10.16 -10.56
C GLU A 466 -27.03 8.78 -11.24
N TYR A 467 -27.05 8.72 -12.58
CA TYR A 467 -26.95 7.47 -13.33
C TYR A 467 -25.53 6.92 -13.33
N ASP A 468 -24.54 7.79 -13.53
CA ASP A 468 -23.13 7.42 -13.47
C ASP A 468 -22.74 7.00 -12.06
N ALA A 469 -23.24 7.71 -11.04
CA ALA A 469 -23.04 7.34 -9.64
C ALA A 469 -23.68 5.98 -9.32
N ALA A 470 -24.90 5.73 -9.80
CA ALA A 470 -25.54 4.41 -9.66
C ALA A 470 -24.74 3.31 -10.37
N GLU A 471 -24.21 3.58 -11.57
CA GLU A 471 -23.41 2.61 -12.33
C GLU A 471 -22.07 2.29 -11.66
N MET A 472 -21.42 3.28 -11.07
CA MET A 472 -20.24 3.10 -10.21
C MET A 472 -20.56 2.15 -9.05
N ILE A 473 -21.69 2.37 -8.37
CA ILE A 473 -22.10 1.55 -7.23
C ILE A 473 -22.37 0.09 -7.60
N ARG A 474 -22.92 -0.17 -8.79
CA ARG A 474 -23.14 -1.56 -9.28
C ARG A 474 -21.82 -2.35 -9.43
N HIS A 475 -20.70 -1.65 -9.53
CA HIS A 475 -19.38 -2.21 -9.78
C HIS A 475 -18.48 -2.24 -8.54
N LEU A 476 -19.00 -1.91 -7.36
CA LEU A 476 -18.24 -2.00 -6.12
C LEU A 476 -17.67 -3.41 -5.91
N PRO A 477 -16.46 -3.55 -5.34
CA PRO A 477 -15.85 -4.85 -5.12
C PRO A 477 -16.74 -5.75 -4.26
N VAL A 478 -17.05 -6.96 -4.75
CA VAL A 478 -17.97 -7.89 -4.05
C VAL A 478 -17.39 -8.44 -2.74
N GLY A 479 -16.06 -8.35 -2.58
CA GLY A 479 -15.32 -8.79 -1.41
C GLY A 479 -15.18 -7.75 -0.30
N LEU A 480 -15.87 -6.61 -0.39
CA LEU A 480 -15.87 -5.59 0.67
C LEU A 480 -16.46 -6.15 1.96
N ASN A 481 -15.78 -5.90 3.08
CA ASN A 481 -16.24 -6.21 4.43
C ASN A 481 -16.86 -5.01 5.13
N HIS A 482 -16.52 -3.80 4.66
CA HIS A 482 -16.89 -2.54 5.27
C HIS A 482 -17.16 -1.51 4.18
N ILE A 483 -18.32 -0.86 4.25
CA ILE A 483 -18.63 0.26 3.37
C ILE A 483 -19.24 1.42 4.15
N VAL A 484 -18.79 2.62 3.79
CA VAL A 484 -19.31 3.88 4.32
C VAL A 484 -19.79 4.75 3.17
N ILE A 485 -21.05 5.20 3.25
CA ILE A 485 -21.62 6.20 2.35
C ILE A 485 -21.88 7.47 3.16
N GLU A 486 -21.29 8.59 2.77
CA GLU A 486 -21.45 9.86 3.46
C GLU A 486 -21.88 10.97 2.51
N HIS A 487 -22.81 11.81 2.98
CA HIS A 487 -23.25 13.02 2.26
C HIS A 487 -23.77 12.77 0.84
N CYS A 488 -24.30 11.57 0.53
CA CYS A 488 -24.69 11.19 -0.84
C CYS A 488 -25.84 12.04 -1.38
N PRO A 489 -25.70 12.70 -2.56
CA PRO A 489 -26.71 13.57 -3.15
C PRO A 489 -27.57 12.89 -4.25
N TYR A 490 -27.39 11.60 -4.52
CA TYR A 490 -27.91 10.95 -5.76
C TYR A 490 -29.26 10.25 -5.62
N GLY A 491 -29.91 10.35 -4.45
CA GLY A 491 -31.30 9.93 -4.24
C GLY A 491 -31.64 8.48 -4.65
N LEU A 492 -32.89 8.26 -5.07
CA LEU A 492 -33.46 6.93 -5.25
C LEU A 492 -32.64 6.00 -6.15
N GLU A 493 -32.12 6.50 -7.26
CA GLU A 493 -31.51 5.61 -8.26
C GLU A 493 -30.14 5.08 -7.85
N PHE A 494 -29.39 5.88 -7.10
CA PHE A 494 -28.19 5.44 -6.40
C PHE A 494 -28.52 4.37 -5.35
N TYR A 495 -29.54 4.59 -4.53
CA TYR A 495 -29.89 3.64 -3.46
C TYR A 495 -30.46 2.31 -4.00
N ASN A 496 -31.15 2.33 -5.14
CA ASN A 496 -31.54 1.11 -5.84
C ASN A 496 -30.31 0.28 -6.22
N ALA A 497 -29.34 0.90 -6.90
CA ALA A 497 -28.09 0.26 -7.26
C ALA A 497 -27.29 -0.20 -6.03
N PHE A 498 -27.26 0.60 -4.98
CA PHE A 498 -26.56 0.29 -3.73
C PHE A 498 -27.15 -0.95 -3.06
N PHE A 499 -28.47 -1.02 -2.90
CA PHE A 499 -29.09 -2.18 -2.28
C PHE A 499 -29.13 -3.41 -3.19
N ASP A 500 -29.12 -3.25 -4.52
CA ASP A 500 -28.82 -4.35 -5.45
C ASP A 500 -27.44 -4.94 -5.15
N TRP A 501 -26.43 -4.08 -5.02
CA TRP A 501 -25.07 -4.51 -4.70
C TRP A 501 -24.98 -5.16 -3.31
N VAL A 502 -25.58 -4.56 -2.26
CA VAL A 502 -25.60 -5.12 -0.90
C VAL A 502 -26.20 -6.52 -0.88
N GLU A 503 -27.20 -6.82 -1.73
CA GLU A 503 -27.76 -8.17 -1.85
C GLU A 503 -26.81 -9.19 -2.48
N THR A 504 -25.82 -8.74 -3.24
CA THR A 504 -24.77 -9.59 -3.84
C THR A 504 -23.50 -9.66 -2.99
N ALA A 505 -23.30 -8.73 -2.07
CA ALA A 505 -22.10 -8.66 -1.23
C ALA A 505 -22.03 -9.84 -0.26
N THR A 506 -21.04 -10.72 -0.44
CA THR A 506 -20.94 -11.97 0.33
C THR A 506 -20.13 -11.85 1.62
N GLU A 507 -19.38 -10.77 1.78
CA GLU A 507 -18.47 -10.57 2.92
C GLU A 507 -18.80 -9.31 3.77
N LEU A 508 -19.86 -8.58 3.42
CA LEU A 508 -20.20 -7.30 4.07
C LEU A 508 -20.63 -7.50 5.53
N LYS A 509 -19.86 -6.92 6.45
CA LYS A 509 -20.05 -7.00 7.90
C LYS A 509 -20.45 -5.66 8.51
N ASP A 510 -19.84 -4.56 8.08
CA ASP A 510 -20.11 -3.22 8.61
C ASP A 510 -20.65 -2.31 7.50
N LEU A 511 -21.87 -1.81 7.71
CA LEU A 511 -22.56 -0.89 6.80
C LEU A 511 -22.84 0.42 7.52
N ARG A 512 -22.31 1.52 6.98
CA ARG A 512 -22.47 2.86 7.55
C ARG A 512 -23.02 3.81 6.51
N ILE A 513 -24.09 4.52 6.86
CA ILE A 513 -24.71 5.55 6.03
C ILE A 513 -24.86 6.80 6.89
N TYR A 514 -24.20 7.87 6.48
CA TYR A 514 -24.13 9.11 7.23
C TYR A 514 -24.61 10.29 6.39
N PHE A 515 -25.47 11.13 6.98
CA PHE A 515 -25.90 12.40 6.39
C PHE A 515 -26.42 12.26 4.95
N SER A 516 -27.07 11.14 4.65
CA SER A 516 -27.49 10.75 3.31
C SER A 516 -28.94 10.29 3.35
N CYS A 517 -29.78 10.89 2.52
CA CYS A 517 -31.19 10.52 2.39
C CYS A 517 -31.48 10.08 0.97
N VAL A 518 -32.43 9.16 0.84
CA VAL A 518 -32.97 8.75 -0.45
C VAL A 518 -33.80 9.89 -1.05
N GLY A 519 -34.54 10.61 -0.20
CA GLY A 519 -35.49 11.63 -0.65
C GLY A 519 -36.71 11.02 -1.33
N THR A 520 -37.56 11.86 -1.94
CA THR A 520 -38.85 11.52 -2.59
C THR A 520 -39.94 11.00 -1.63
N GLU A 521 -41.23 11.22 -1.94
CA GLU A 521 -42.37 10.93 -1.03
C GLU A 521 -42.30 9.53 -0.37
N LYS A 522 -41.84 8.52 -1.12
CA LYS A 522 -41.75 7.12 -0.66
C LYS A 522 -40.36 6.51 -0.71
N GLY A 523 -39.33 7.21 -1.19
CA GLY A 523 -37.99 6.64 -1.41
C GLY A 523 -37.36 6.09 -0.13
N GLY A 524 -37.26 6.91 0.92
CA GLY A 524 -36.74 6.48 2.22
C GLY A 524 -37.54 5.34 2.85
N TYR A 525 -38.88 5.37 2.72
CA TYR A 525 -39.76 4.29 3.17
C TYR A 525 -39.44 2.96 2.45
N GLU A 526 -39.46 2.95 1.12
CA GLU A 526 -39.26 1.74 0.32
C GLU A 526 -37.83 1.18 0.45
N MET A 527 -36.82 2.05 0.43
CA MET A 527 -35.42 1.65 0.60
C MET A 527 -35.12 1.18 2.02
N GLY A 528 -35.69 1.83 3.03
CA GLY A 528 -35.62 1.38 4.41
C GLY A 528 -36.25 0.00 4.62
N LYS A 529 -37.43 -0.23 4.02
CA LYS A 529 -38.06 -1.55 3.98
C LYS A 529 -37.21 -2.59 3.26
N ARG A 530 -36.56 -2.20 2.16
CA ARG A 530 -35.63 -3.08 1.43
C ARG A 530 -34.45 -3.48 2.31
N LEU A 531 -33.81 -2.52 3.00
CA LEU A 531 -32.74 -2.79 3.94
C LEU A 531 -33.20 -3.71 5.09
N ALA A 532 -34.36 -3.45 5.68
CA ALA A 532 -34.95 -4.34 6.69
C ALA A 532 -35.13 -5.79 6.16
N ASN A 533 -35.60 -5.94 4.93
CA ASN A 533 -35.73 -7.26 4.29
C ASN A 533 -34.37 -7.94 4.04
N ILE A 534 -33.31 -7.18 3.72
CA ILE A 534 -31.94 -7.73 3.61
C ILE A 534 -31.49 -8.25 4.97
N LEU A 535 -31.63 -7.45 6.04
CA LEU A 535 -31.26 -7.84 7.40
C LEU A 535 -32.02 -9.08 7.91
N LYS A 536 -33.25 -9.28 7.42
CA LYS A 536 -34.09 -10.44 7.77
C LYS A 536 -33.59 -11.76 7.17
N LYS A 537 -32.81 -11.74 6.07
CA LYS A 537 -32.34 -12.96 5.38
C LYS A 537 -31.35 -13.73 6.26
N GLU A 538 -31.42 -15.06 6.24
CA GLU A 538 -30.46 -15.91 6.97
C GLU A 538 -29.02 -15.80 6.43
N SER A 539 -28.88 -15.41 5.15
CA SER A 539 -27.58 -15.19 4.50
C SER A 539 -26.93 -13.85 4.85
N CYS A 540 -27.62 -12.95 5.56
CA CYS A 540 -27.07 -11.65 5.93
C CYS A 540 -25.88 -11.82 6.89
N GLN A 541 -24.78 -11.12 6.60
CA GLN A 541 -23.57 -11.13 7.44
C GLN A 541 -23.31 -9.80 8.16
N ILE A 542 -24.15 -8.79 7.94
CA ILE A 542 -24.02 -7.47 8.57
C ILE A 542 -24.15 -7.63 10.09
N ASN A 543 -23.06 -7.36 10.80
CA ASN A 543 -22.97 -7.43 12.26
C ASN A 543 -22.92 -6.04 12.92
N SER A 544 -22.55 -5.01 12.15
CA SER A 544 -22.55 -3.59 12.53
C SER A 544 -23.34 -2.78 11.50
N LEU A 545 -24.32 -1.99 11.98
CA LEU A 545 -25.11 -1.10 11.14
C LEU A 545 -25.19 0.28 11.78
N ARG A 546 -24.84 1.32 11.01
CA ARG A 546 -24.99 2.71 11.45
C ARG A 546 -25.75 3.52 10.41
N LEU A 547 -26.86 4.13 10.83
CA LEU A 547 -27.71 4.98 10.00
C LEU A 547 -27.83 6.34 10.68
N HIS A 548 -26.93 7.28 10.38
CA HIS A 548 -26.98 8.59 11.00
C HIS A 548 -27.54 9.62 10.05
N CYS A 549 -28.56 10.35 10.50
CA CYS A 549 -29.22 11.41 9.74
C CYS A 549 -29.64 10.91 8.34
N SER A 550 -30.32 9.76 8.29
CA SER A 550 -30.87 9.14 7.08
C SER A 550 -32.37 8.87 7.21
N ASP A 551 -33.08 8.77 6.11
CA ASP A 551 -34.53 8.48 6.02
C ASP A 551 -34.87 6.99 5.84
N LEU A 552 -33.92 6.09 6.13
CA LEU A 552 -34.06 4.64 5.96
C LEU A 552 -34.77 3.95 7.14
N LEU A 553 -34.85 4.58 8.31
CA LEU A 553 -35.60 4.09 9.46
C LEU A 553 -36.52 5.20 9.97
N GLY A 554 -37.82 4.95 9.89
CA GLY A 554 -38.84 5.91 10.24
C GLY A 554 -40.14 5.26 10.68
N SER A 555 -41.10 6.10 11.01
CA SER A 555 -42.40 5.71 11.52
C SER A 555 -43.19 4.88 10.53
N ARG A 556 -43.03 5.13 9.22
CA ARG A 556 -43.79 4.44 8.16
C ARG A 556 -43.28 3.04 7.87
N ASN A 557 -42.00 2.73 8.13
CA ASN A 557 -41.41 1.39 7.94
C ASN A 557 -41.05 0.67 9.25
N ALA A 558 -41.48 1.20 10.40
CA ALA A 558 -41.12 0.67 11.71
C ALA A 558 -41.54 -0.80 11.91
N ASP A 559 -42.69 -1.22 11.35
CA ASP A 559 -43.17 -2.59 11.48
C ASP A 559 -42.32 -3.59 10.68
N GLU A 560 -41.83 -3.21 9.51
CA GLU A 560 -40.88 -4.01 8.73
C GLU A 560 -39.54 -4.15 9.46
N TRP A 561 -39.05 -3.09 10.10
CA TRP A 561 -37.85 -3.13 10.94
C TRP A 561 -38.02 -4.02 12.17
N VAL A 562 -39.18 -3.94 12.85
CA VAL A 562 -39.54 -4.85 13.95
C VAL A 562 -39.51 -6.30 13.48
N GLU A 563 -40.14 -6.60 12.34
CA GLU A 563 -40.15 -7.96 11.80
C GLU A 563 -38.73 -8.44 11.48
N ALA A 564 -37.93 -7.60 10.81
CA ALA A 564 -36.56 -7.90 10.43
C ALA A 564 -35.68 -8.19 11.64
N LEU A 565 -35.67 -7.31 12.64
CA LEU A 565 -34.83 -7.46 13.84
C LEU A 565 -35.25 -8.65 14.70
N SER A 566 -36.54 -8.97 14.75
CA SER A 566 -37.01 -10.17 15.46
C SER A 566 -36.42 -11.47 14.89
N LYS A 567 -36.21 -11.51 13.57
CA LYS A 567 -35.66 -12.67 12.84
C LYS A 567 -34.15 -12.59 12.61
N ASN A 568 -33.56 -11.40 12.66
CA ASN A 568 -32.15 -11.19 12.40
C ASN A 568 -31.26 -11.97 13.39
N LYS A 569 -30.23 -12.61 12.82
CA LYS A 569 -29.23 -13.40 13.56
C LYS A 569 -27.82 -12.80 13.48
N SER A 570 -27.55 -11.92 12.53
CA SER A 570 -26.21 -11.42 12.20
C SER A 570 -25.80 -10.17 13.00
N LEU A 571 -26.74 -9.25 13.24
CA LEU A 571 -26.51 -7.97 13.89
C LEU A 571 -26.24 -8.19 15.38
N ARG A 572 -24.97 -8.04 15.77
CA ARG A 572 -24.45 -8.47 17.08
C ARG A 572 -23.43 -7.53 17.69
N ASP A 573 -22.77 -6.68 16.89
CA ASP A 573 -21.74 -5.79 17.40
C ASP A 573 -22.33 -4.39 17.63
N THR A 574 -22.78 -3.69 16.58
CA THR A 574 -23.28 -2.31 16.70
C THR A 574 -24.60 -2.08 15.96
N PHE A 575 -25.51 -1.32 16.56
CA PHE A 575 -26.68 -0.75 15.89
C PHE A 575 -26.89 0.70 16.34
N ASP A 576 -26.46 1.64 15.50
CA ASP A 576 -26.55 3.07 15.80
C ASP A 576 -27.48 3.77 14.82
N VAL A 577 -28.47 4.49 15.33
CA VAL A 577 -29.45 5.21 14.51
C VAL A 577 -29.65 6.63 15.03
N TYR A 578 -29.43 7.62 14.16
CA TYR A 578 -29.54 9.02 14.51
C TYR A 578 -30.62 9.66 13.65
N GLY A 579 -31.64 10.22 14.29
CA GLY A 579 -32.73 10.89 13.59
C GLY A 579 -32.30 12.26 13.08
N MET A 580 -33.05 12.79 12.11
CA MET A 580 -32.75 14.09 11.47
C MET A 580 -33.30 15.30 12.24
N TYR A 581 -33.79 15.12 13.46
CA TYR A 581 -34.50 16.15 14.22
C TYR A 581 -33.73 17.48 14.36
N ASN A 582 -32.41 17.45 14.58
CA ASN A 582 -31.58 18.67 14.71
C ASN A 582 -31.17 19.31 13.37
N VAL A 583 -31.48 18.68 12.24
CA VAL A 583 -31.13 19.15 10.90
C VAL A 583 -32.19 20.11 10.35
N ARG A 584 -33.45 19.95 10.76
CA ARG A 584 -34.57 20.81 10.34
C ARG A 584 -34.34 22.29 10.64
N ASP A 585 -33.79 22.61 11.82
CA ASP A 585 -33.51 23.98 12.24
C ASP A 585 -32.32 24.62 11.49
N GLN A 586 -31.61 23.85 10.66
CA GLN A 586 -30.44 24.28 9.89
C GLN A 586 -30.74 24.49 8.39
N VAL A 587 -31.96 24.20 7.95
CA VAL A 587 -32.38 24.38 6.54
C VAL A 587 -32.67 25.85 6.29
N ASN A 588 -32.04 26.43 5.26
CA ASN A 588 -32.39 27.77 4.79
C ASN A 588 -33.48 27.66 3.72
N ASP A 589 -34.69 28.16 4.01
CA ASP A 589 -35.82 28.08 3.08
C ASP A 589 -35.58 28.85 1.76
N GLU A 590 -34.65 29.82 1.75
CA GLU A 590 -34.33 30.65 0.58
C GLU A 590 -33.52 29.93 -0.50
N THR A 591 -32.99 28.74 -0.21
CA THR A 591 -32.14 27.97 -1.12
C THR A 591 -32.88 26.87 -1.87
N TYR A 592 -34.21 26.92 -1.87
CA TYR A 592 -35.07 25.99 -2.58
C TYR A 592 -34.85 26.07 -4.11
N ASN A 593 -34.58 24.92 -4.74
CA ASN A 593 -34.51 24.75 -6.17
C ASN A 593 -35.84 24.15 -6.67
N GLU A 594 -36.61 24.90 -7.44
CA GLU A 594 -37.89 24.47 -7.99
C GLU A 594 -37.78 23.31 -8.99
N GLU A 595 -36.62 23.14 -9.67
CA GLU A 595 -36.42 22.06 -10.65
C GLU A 595 -36.10 20.71 -9.99
N THR A 596 -35.34 20.72 -8.89
CA THR A 596 -34.95 19.50 -8.17
C THR A 596 -35.78 19.26 -6.91
N MET A 597 -36.59 20.24 -6.52
CA MET A 597 -37.43 20.25 -5.30
C MET A 597 -36.61 20.09 -4.01
N ASP A 598 -35.37 20.61 -4.00
CA ASP A 598 -34.42 20.51 -2.89
C ASP A 598 -34.10 21.87 -2.27
N TYR A 599 -33.75 21.92 -0.98
CA TYR A 599 -33.15 23.09 -0.33
C TYR A 599 -31.63 22.90 -0.25
N LYS A 600 -30.81 23.95 -0.48
CA LYS A 600 -29.40 23.92 -0.01
C LYS A 600 -29.39 24.00 1.51
N ALA A 601 -29.25 22.84 2.15
CA ALA A 601 -28.73 22.75 3.51
C ALA A 601 -27.29 23.30 3.55
N PRO A 602 -26.74 23.68 4.71
CA PRO A 602 -25.33 24.04 4.82
C PRO A 602 -24.44 22.84 4.44
N SER A 603 -24.03 22.76 3.16
CA SER A 603 -23.02 21.89 2.49
C SER A 603 -22.89 20.40 2.88
N THR A 604 -23.72 19.87 3.78
CA THR A 604 -23.47 18.60 4.50
C THR A 604 -24.63 17.62 4.43
N PHE A 605 -25.70 17.88 3.68
CA PHE A 605 -26.82 16.96 3.57
C PHE A 605 -27.31 16.94 2.12
N GLY A 606 -27.09 15.82 1.42
CA GLY A 606 -27.27 15.75 -0.04
C GLY A 606 -28.70 16.00 -0.54
N ARG A 607 -29.73 15.53 0.18
CA ARG A 607 -31.16 15.81 -0.05
C ARG A 607 -31.89 15.73 1.30
N ILE A 608 -32.74 16.69 1.67
CA ILE A 608 -33.47 16.67 2.96
C ILE A 608 -34.99 16.76 2.79
N PHE A 609 -35.58 16.97 1.62
CA PHE A 609 -37.04 17.12 1.52
C PHE A 609 -37.64 16.20 0.48
N TYR A 610 -38.91 15.87 0.69
CA TYR A 610 -39.72 15.21 -0.32
C TYR A 610 -40.14 16.21 -1.41
N GLU A 611 -40.53 15.69 -2.57
CA GLU A 611 -41.07 16.48 -3.70
C GLU A 611 -42.21 17.43 -3.29
N ASP A 612 -42.93 17.15 -2.19
CA ASP A 612 -44.03 17.99 -1.69
C ASP A 612 -43.60 19.00 -0.60
N GLY A 613 -42.29 19.14 -0.32
CA GLY A 613 -41.74 20.01 0.72
C GLY A 613 -41.88 19.48 2.15
N THR A 614 -42.32 18.23 2.34
CA THR A 614 -42.38 17.62 3.68
C THR A 614 -41.04 16.99 4.11
N PHE A 615 -40.81 16.95 5.42
CA PHE A 615 -39.54 16.49 6.02
C PHE A 615 -39.44 14.95 6.00
N PRO A 616 -38.23 14.36 5.86
CA PRO A 616 -38.07 12.92 5.70
C PRO A 616 -38.53 12.17 6.95
N ASP A 617 -39.05 10.98 6.75
CA ASP A 617 -39.55 10.08 7.77
C ASP A 617 -38.36 9.38 8.41
N ALA A 618 -37.66 10.14 9.25
CA ALA A 618 -36.45 9.76 9.96
C ALA A 618 -36.66 9.78 11.48
N THR A 619 -37.91 9.62 11.92
CA THR A 619 -38.31 9.62 13.34
C THR A 619 -39.27 8.47 13.62
N LEU A 620 -39.27 8.00 14.86
CA LEU A 620 -40.13 6.98 15.41
C LEU A 620 -41.04 7.57 16.49
N THR A 621 -42.22 7.00 16.67
CA THR A 621 -42.94 7.21 17.93
C THR A 621 -42.15 6.56 19.07
N LYS A 622 -42.34 7.04 20.31
CA LYS A 622 -41.70 6.43 21.49
C LYS A 622 -42.00 4.93 21.62
N GLU A 623 -43.21 4.52 21.27
CA GLU A 623 -43.61 3.11 21.31
C GLU A 623 -42.85 2.28 20.27
N GLN A 624 -42.75 2.76 19.03
CA GLN A 624 -41.97 2.12 17.97
C GLN A 624 -40.48 2.03 18.36
N GLU A 625 -39.89 3.11 18.89
CA GLU A 625 -38.50 3.10 19.36
C GLU A 625 -38.28 2.05 20.45
N MET A 626 -39.13 2.01 21.49
CA MET A 626 -39.04 1.01 22.55
C MET A 626 -39.15 -0.42 22.02
N LYS A 627 -40.08 -0.66 21.09
CA LYS A 627 -40.30 -1.97 20.47
C LYS A 627 -39.08 -2.42 19.68
N ILE A 628 -38.51 -1.56 18.84
CA ILE A 628 -37.29 -1.84 18.08
C ILE A 628 -36.11 -2.09 19.04
N ARG A 629 -35.89 -1.23 20.04
CA ARG A 629 -34.83 -1.40 21.05
C ARG A 629 -34.90 -2.75 21.76
N SER A 630 -36.11 -3.24 22.06
CA SER A 630 -36.30 -4.52 22.74
C SER A 630 -35.88 -5.75 21.90
N LEU A 631 -35.75 -5.58 20.58
CA LEU A 631 -35.43 -6.66 19.64
C LEU A 631 -33.95 -6.68 19.24
N ILE A 632 -33.20 -5.62 19.56
CA ILE A 632 -31.79 -5.50 19.21
C ILE A 632 -30.95 -6.44 20.07
N LYS A 633 -30.06 -7.16 19.39
CA LYS A 633 -29.13 -8.12 20.00
C LYS A 633 -27.67 -7.66 19.85
N ALA A 634 -27.46 -6.44 19.35
CA ALA A 634 -26.14 -5.82 19.27
C ALA A 634 -25.62 -5.49 20.68
N LYS A 635 -24.30 -5.59 20.88
CA LYS A 635 -23.66 -5.21 22.15
C LYS A 635 -23.80 -3.71 22.39
N ASP A 636 -23.54 -2.94 21.35
CA ASP A 636 -23.64 -1.49 21.36
C ASP A 636 -24.86 -1.04 20.57
N CYS A 637 -25.67 -0.18 21.17
CA CYS A 637 -26.93 0.26 20.60
C CYS A 637 -27.22 1.71 21.00
N VAL A 638 -27.22 2.61 20.03
CA VAL A 638 -27.51 4.02 20.21
C VAL A 638 -28.73 4.40 19.39
N PHE A 639 -29.70 5.05 20.03
CA PHE A 639 -30.65 5.87 19.27
C PHE A 639 -30.50 7.28 19.79
N TYR A 640 -30.24 8.19 18.86
CA TYR A 640 -30.10 9.60 19.14
C TYR A 640 -31.13 10.35 18.31
N ASN A 641 -31.94 11.20 18.96
CA ASN A 641 -32.95 12.03 18.27
C ASN A 641 -33.96 11.27 17.38
N MET A 642 -34.21 9.99 17.66
CA MET A 642 -35.18 9.20 16.88
C MET A 642 -36.62 9.41 17.34
N SER A 643 -36.91 9.70 18.60
CA SER A 643 -38.28 9.91 19.07
C SER A 643 -38.72 11.37 19.09
N GLU A 644 -39.95 11.62 18.62
CA GLU A 644 -40.64 12.91 18.74
C GLU A 644 -40.81 13.30 20.22
N SER A 645 -39.88 14.07 20.76
CA SER A 645 -40.07 14.75 22.04
C SER A 645 -39.84 16.25 21.97
N VAL A 646 -40.29 16.90 20.89
CA VAL A 646 -40.67 18.31 20.90
C VAL A 646 -41.75 18.53 19.83
N ASN A 647 -42.93 18.97 20.26
CA ASN A 647 -43.98 19.45 19.37
C ASN A 647 -43.53 20.76 18.71
N TYR A 648 -43.16 20.75 17.43
CA TYR A 648 -43.27 21.95 16.60
C TYR A 648 -44.62 21.92 15.88
N LYS A 649 -45.60 22.60 16.49
CA LYS A 649 -46.84 22.95 15.80
C LYS A 649 -46.51 23.96 14.70
N LYS A 650 -46.85 23.56 13.47
CA LYS A 650 -47.07 24.35 12.24
C LYS A 650 -46.17 25.54 11.98
#